data_AF-A0A9Q0LV65-F1
#
_entry.id   AF-A0A9Q0LV65-F1
#
_cell.length_a   1.000
_cell.length_b   1.000
_cell.length_c   1.000
_cell.angle_alpha   90.00
_cell.angle_beta   90.00
_cell.angle_gamma   90.00
#
_symmetry.space_group_name_H-M   'P 1'
#
loop_
_entity.id
_entity.type
_entity.pdbx_description
1 polymer ?
#
loop_
_entity_poly.entity_id
_entity_poly.type
_entity_poly.pdbx_seq_one_letter_code
_entity_poly.pdbx_strand_id
1 'polypeptide(L)'
;MKISISLFGFLLLIIIPALFNEISNIKSKGKHKCRGFESCDLCLSNSEENNCGWCSDSQKCFPGNHLGPNNNNKCSNQNWIFGQNSLCQDFNLQNDIVSSKISQNSFDLSVDECQTNYTDCSSCLEHYSDNCGWCISDQTCYNGNQTGPNNATCSTGYWKYGPDADCQIWECDFYDTCELCLTHYVDRQCGWCVDESNGRNCLSGNYTGPTNGTCSQQDWYYGPTANCSNPPPPTPTPTPTPSPSPTPTPFPGDECQANYNDCSSCLQHYADRSCGWCFATNQCYQGNQTGPNNATCSTGFWKYGPDADCQLWECDFYDTCELCLTHYVDRQCGWCVDETNGRNCLSGNYTGPTNGTCSQQDWYYGPTANCSGPPPPTPSPTPTPSPSPTPTPFPVDECQANYNDCSSCLEHYADRSCGWCISDQTCYNGNQTGPNNATCSTGFWKYGPDADCQLWECDFYDTCELCLTHYVDRQCGWCVDETDGRHCLSGNYPGPTNGTCSQQNWYYGPTANCSGPPPPTPSPTPTPSPSPTPTPFPVDECQANYNDCSSCLEHYADRSCGWCFATNQCYHGNQTGPDNGNYCGDKFWKYGPDADCQLWECDFYDTCELCLTHYADRQCGWCANETDGRHCLSGNYTGPTNGTCSQQDWYYGPTANCSGPPPPTPSPTPTPSPSPTPTPFPVDECQANYNNCDTCLEHYADRSCGWCMDDQTCYHGNQQKPDNYTCIIWKYGPDSSCEKTTPTPTPNPNPSTGSSSKKLSAGAVSGIVVGSLVFVAAIIIVIVLHRKKQRHGYKSFSSIDDENDENDENDENKNDKSVLIN
;
A
#
# COMPACT_ATOMS: atom_id res chain seq x y z
N MET A 1 4.08 -76.42 25.27
CA MET A 1 4.86 -75.33 24.66
C MET A 1 4.29 -73.94 25.01
N LYS A 2 3.97 -73.69 26.28
CA LYS A 2 3.51 -72.38 26.80
C LYS A 2 4.20 -71.98 28.11
N ILE A 3 5.21 -72.74 28.55
CA ILE A 3 5.96 -72.50 29.80
C ILE A 3 7.39 -72.01 29.53
N SER A 4 7.93 -72.16 28.31
CA SER A 4 9.31 -71.77 28.00
C SER A 4 9.50 -70.29 27.62
N ILE A 5 8.42 -69.52 27.40
CA ILE A 5 8.52 -68.09 27.05
C ILE A 5 8.51 -67.20 28.31
N SER A 6 7.96 -67.69 29.43
CA SER A 6 7.91 -66.91 30.69
C SER A 6 9.24 -66.88 31.44
N LEU A 7 10.08 -67.91 31.30
CA LEU A 7 11.39 -67.97 31.98
C LEU A 7 12.46 -67.08 31.32
N PHE A 8 12.34 -66.83 30.01
CA PHE A 8 13.31 -66.01 29.28
C PHE A 8 13.09 -64.50 29.53
N GLY A 9 11.86 -64.07 29.80
CA GLY A 9 11.55 -62.69 30.18
C GLY A 9 12.03 -62.31 31.58
N PHE A 10 12.02 -63.27 32.52
CA PHE A 10 12.43 -63.03 33.90
C PHE A 10 13.96 -62.97 34.08
N LEU A 11 14.71 -63.71 33.25
CA LEU A 11 16.19 -63.69 33.29
C LEU A 11 16.77 -62.39 32.74
N LEU A 12 16.09 -61.73 31.80
CA LEU A 12 16.53 -60.48 31.20
C LEU A 12 16.29 -59.25 32.10
N LEU A 13 15.35 -59.32 33.04
CA LEU A 13 15.05 -58.23 33.99
C LEU A 13 16.04 -58.16 35.17
N ILE A 14 16.79 -59.23 35.44
CA ILE A 14 17.75 -59.28 36.57
C ILE A 14 19.18 -58.89 36.15
N ILE A 15 19.53 -59.04 34.86
CA ILE A 15 20.91 -58.82 34.39
C ILE A 15 21.17 -57.34 34.00
N ILE A 16 20.13 -56.58 33.65
CA ILE A 16 20.29 -55.20 33.15
C ILE A 16 20.66 -54.17 34.26
N PRO A 17 20.21 -54.28 35.53
CA PRO A 17 20.63 -53.34 36.57
C PRO A 17 22.07 -53.54 37.06
N ALA A 18 22.65 -54.74 36.88
CA ALA A 18 24.00 -55.06 37.37
C ALA A 18 25.14 -54.57 36.45
N LEU A 19 24.85 -54.27 35.18
CA LEU A 19 25.83 -53.81 34.20
C LEU A 19 26.02 -52.29 34.15
N PHE A 20 25.21 -51.52 34.89
CA PHE A 20 25.28 -50.05 34.90
C PHE A 20 26.21 -49.46 35.97
N ASN A 21 26.88 -50.28 36.79
CA ASN A 21 27.64 -49.80 37.95
C ASN A 21 29.18 -49.82 37.82
N GLU A 22 29.75 -50.03 36.63
CA GLU A 22 31.20 -50.24 36.48
C GLU A 22 31.90 -49.47 35.33
N ILE A 23 31.33 -48.36 34.85
CA ILE A 23 32.03 -47.50 33.87
C ILE A 23 31.94 -46.03 34.28
N SER A 24 32.74 -45.63 35.28
CA SER A 24 33.01 -44.22 35.58
C SER A 24 34.41 -44.03 36.18
N ASN A 25 35.47 -44.27 35.40
CA ASN A 25 36.80 -43.75 35.77
C ASN A 25 37.80 -43.76 34.60
N ILE A 26 37.80 -42.75 33.73
CA ILE A 26 39.01 -42.32 33.01
C ILE A 26 39.01 -40.79 32.87
N LYS A 27 39.85 -40.12 33.67
CA LYS A 27 40.25 -38.71 33.50
C LYS A 27 41.09 -38.58 32.22
N SER A 28 40.65 -37.75 31.28
CA SER A 28 41.47 -37.24 30.18
C SER A 28 41.87 -35.79 30.47
N LYS A 29 43.17 -35.51 30.43
CA LYS A 29 43.77 -34.19 30.70
C LYS A 29 43.41 -33.20 29.59
N GLY A 30 42.89 -32.04 29.99
CA GLY A 30 42.38 -31.00 29.10
C GLY A 30 43.42 -30.43 28.14
N LYS A 31 43.14 -30.55 26.84
CA LYS A 31 43.60 -29.61 25.81
C LYS A 31 42.44 -28.64 25.54
N HIS A 32 42.71 -27.34 25.59
CA HIS A 32 41.70 -26.31 25.32
C HIS A 32 41.08 -26.51 23.93
N LYS A 33 39.74 -26.59 23.89
CA LYS A 33 38.95 -27.03 22.73
C LYS A 33 39.04 -26.12 21.49
N CYS A 34 39.44 -24.85 21.63
CA CYS A 34 39.52 -23.93 20.48
C CYS A 34 40.78 -24.11 19.60
N ARG A 35 41.80 -24.87 20.03
CA ARG A 35 43.16 -24.83 19.45
C ARG A 35 43.39 -25.68 18.18
N GLY A 36 42.33 -26.02 17.44
CA GLY A 36 42.41 -26.92 16.29
C GLY A 36 41.64 -26.47 15.04
N PHE A 37 41.01 -25.31 15.07
CA PHE A 37 40.27 -24.79 13.92
C PHE A 37 41.18 -23.90 13.07
N GLU A 38 41.44 -24.33 11.83
CA GLU A 38 42.36 -23.66 10.89
C GLU A 38 41.65 -22.65 9.98
N SER A 39 40.31 -22.60 10.00
CA SER A 39 39.52 -21.62 9.25
C SER A 39 38.51 -20.89 10.13
N CYS A 40 38.12 -19.70 9.67
CA CYS A 40 37.11 -18.87 10.31
C CYS A 40 35.76 -19.62 10.43
N ASP A 41 35.30 -20.26 9.36
CA ASP A 41 34.03 -21.01 9.37
C ASP A 41 34.03 -22.18 10.37
N LEU A 42 35.15 -22.92 10.46
CA LEU A 42 35.29 -24.01 11.43
C LEU A 42 35.33 -23.51 12.87
N CYS A 43 35.91 -22.34 13.10
CA CYS A 43 35.95 -21.69 14.41
C CYS A 43 34.55 -21.20 14.82
N LEU A 44 33.82 -20.55 13.91
CA LEU A 44 32.51 -19.94 14.21
C LEU A 44 31.37 -20.97 14.32
N SER A 45 31.41 -22.04 13.51
CA SER A 45 30.46 -23.16 13.62
C SER A 45 30.53 -23.91 14.97
N ASN A 46 31.59 -23.70 15.75
CA ASN A 46 31.79 -24.31 17.08
C ASN A 46 31.81 -23.28 18.22
N SER A 47 31.43 -22.02 17.95
CA SER A 47 31.57 -20.89 18.89
C SER A 47 30.67 -21.01 20.13
N GLU A 48 29.42 -21.44 19.96
CA GLU A 48 28.43 -21.53 21.06
C GLU A 48 28.74 -22.64 22.07
N GLU A 49 29.21 -23.80 21.59
CA GLU A 49 29.47 -24.94 22.48
C GLU A 49 30.80 -24.81 23.26
N ASN A 50 31.73 -23.98 22.78
CA ASN A 50 33.11 -23.98 23.26
C ASN A 50 33.68 -22.60 23.63
N ASN A 51 32.89 -21.53 23.54
CA ASN A 51 33.34 -20.14 23.77
C ASN A 51 34.60 -19.82 22.94
N CYS A 52 34.53 -20.03 21.63
CA CYS A 52 35.62 -19.76 20.70
C CYS A 52 35.25 -18.62 19.75
N GLY A 53 36.22 -17.76 19.43
CA GLY A 53 36.10 -16.74 18.39
C GLY A 53 37.35 -16.65 17.53
N TRP A 54 37.18 -16.10 16.33
CA TRP A 54 38.22 -16.01 15.31
C TRP A 54 38.93 -14.67 15.38
N CYS A 55 40.26 -14.69 15.30
CA CYS A 55 41.08 -13.49 15.21
C CYS A 55 41.62 -13.32 13.79
N SER A 56 41.16 -12.31 13.06
CA SER A 56 41.59 -12.07 11.67
C SER A 56 43.10 -11.79 11.56
N ASP A 57 43.66 -10.99 12.48
CA ASP A 57 45.09 -10.62 12.49
C ASP A 57 46.05 -11.79 12.58
N SER A 58 45.64 -12.86 13.26
CA SER A 58 46.51 -14.01 13.53
C SER A 58 46.07 -15.28 12.84
N GLN A 59 44.94 -15.23 12.14
CA GLN A 59 44.27 -16.36 11.48
C GLN A 59 44.17 -17.59 12.38
N LYS A 60 43.74 -17.37 13.63
CA LYS A 60 43.64 -18.42 14.66
C LYS A 60 42.38 -18.26 15.49
N CYS A 61 41.85 -19.41 15.90
CA CYS A 61 40.73 -19.51 16.82
C CYS A 61 41.23 -19.47 18.28
N PHE A 62 40.66 -18.57 19.08
CA PHE A 62 40.98 -18.45 20.51
C PHE A 62 39.74 -18.62 21.38
N PRO A 63 39.89 -18.99 22.66
CA PRO A 63 38.81 -18.90 23.61
C PRO A 63 38.43 -17.43 23.86
N GLY A 64 37.16 -17.10 23.80
CA GLY A 64 36.63 -15.74 23.99
C GLY A 64 35.11 -15.70 23.98
N ASN A 65 34.55 -14.51 24.12
CA ASN A 65 33.11 -14.25 24.05
C ASN A 65 32.85 -13.06 23.09
N HIS A 66 31.60 -12.57 23.04
CA HIS A 66 31.24 -11.42 22.19
C HIS A 66 31.98 -10.12 22.55
N LEU A 67 32.67 -10.05 23.69
CA LEU A 67 33.46 -8.88 24.11
C LEU A 67 34.94 -8.98 23.70
N GLY A 68 35.43 -10.17 23.29
CA GLY A 68 36.83 -10.38 22.92
C GLY A 68 37.42 -11.72 23.38
N PRO A 69 38.72 -11.97 23.09
CA PRO A 69 39.43 -13.16 23.57
C PRO A 69 39.63 -13.14 25.10
N ASN A 70 39.46 -14.29 25.77
CA ASN A 70 39.47 -14.44 27.24
C ASN A 70 40.84 -14.28 27.92
N ASN A 71 41.91 -14.07 27.14
CA ASN A 71 43.26 -13.78 27.64
C ASN A 71 43.82 -12.66 26.76
N ASN A 72 44.74 -11.83 27.28
CA ASN A 72 45.51 -10.74 26.60
C ASN A 72 46.29 -11.20 25.33
N ASN A 73 45.65 -11.96 24.46
CA ASN A 73 46.14 -12.42 23.19
C ASN A 73 45.96 -11.27 22.19
N LYS A 74 46.87 -11.22 21.23
CA LYS A 74 47.13 -10.10 20.31
C LYS A 74 46.00 -9.79 19.30
N CYS A 75 44.76 -10.19 19.56
CA CYS A 75 43.65 -9.78 18.74
C CYS A 75 43.10 -8.46 19.26
N SER A 76 43.11 -7.42 18.43
CA SER A 76 42.35 -6.21 18.75
C SER A 76 40.85 -6.54 18.76
N ASN A 77 40.06 -5.81 19.55
CA ASN A 77 38.60 -5.98 19.54
C ASN A 77 37.97 -5.71 18.16
N GLN A 78 38.66 -4.95 17.30
CA GLN A 78 38.21 -4.67 15.93
C GLN A 78 38.39 -5.87 14.98
N ASN A 79 39.26 -6.81 15.35
CA ASN A 79 39.65 -7.96 14.53
C ASN A 79 39.13 -9.29 15.11
N TRP A 80 38.20 -9.20 16.05
CA TRP A 80 37.60 -10.32 16.76
C TRP A 80 36.20 -10.62 16.25
N ILE A 81 35.97 -11.87 15.83
CA ILE A 81 34.70 -12.34 15.26
C ILE A 81 34.15 -13.47 16.15
N PHE A 82 32.89 -13.35 16.61
CA PHE A 82 32.26 -14.29 17.53
C PHE A 82 30.76 -14.47 17.22
N GLY A 83 30.31 -15.73 17.06
CA GLY A 83 28.90 -16.11 16.82
C GLY A 83 28.66 -16.76 15.45
N GLN A 84 27.67 -17.65 15.36
CA GLN A 84 27.37 -18.47 14.16
C GLN A 84 26.92 -17.65 12.93
N ASN A 85 26.42 -16.43 13.14
CA ASN A 85 25.92 -15.56 12.06
C ASN A 85 26.92 -14.49 11.59
N SER A 86 28.16 -14.57 12.07
CA SER A 86 29.21 -13.62 11.68
C SER A 86 29.81 -14.07 10.34
N LEU A 87 29.72 -13.25 9.29
CA LEU A 87 30.32 -13.57 8.00
C LEU A 87 31.84 -13.39 8.06
N CYS A 88 32.57 -14.46 7.70
CA CYS A 88 34.02 -14.42 7.49
C CYS A 88 34.33 -13.67 6.18
N GLN A 89 34.32 -12.34 6.20
CA GLN A 89 34.73 -11.55 5.03
C GLN A 89 36.26 -11.60 4.84
N ASP A 90 36.68 -11.91 3.61
CA ASP A 90 38.08 -11.99 3.21
C ASP A 90 38.78 -10.62 3.28
N PHE A 91 39.63 -10.43 4.30
CA PHE A 91 40.49 -9.25 4.44
C PHE A 91 41.83 -9.37 3.70
N ASN A 92 41.91 -10.14 2.62
CA ASN A 92 43.18 -10.49 1.99
C ASN A 92 43.25 -10.09 0.50
N LEU A 93 43.30 -8.78 0.23
CA LEU A 93 43.81 -8.24 -1.04
C LEU A 93 44.21 -6.76 -0.94
N GLN A 94 45.08 -6.37 0.01
CA GLN A 94 45.63 -5.01 -0.02
C GLN A 94 46.99 -4.78 0.67
N ASN A 95 47.85 -5.80 0.84
CA ASN A 95 49.14 -5.60 1.52
C ASN A 95 50.34 -6.29 0.86
N ASP A 96 50.44 -6.24 -0.46
CA ASP A 96 51.69 -6.53 -1.17
C ASP A 96 51.86 -5.57 -2.35
N ILE A 97 52.25 -4.32 -2.06
CA ILE A 97 53.06 -3.44 -2.92
C ILE A 97 53.45 -2.20 -2.09
N VAL A 98 54.74 -1.84 -2.16
CA VAL A 98 55.45 -0.71 -1.53
C VAL A 98 56.01 -0.92 -0.12
N SER A 99 57.19 -1.55 -0.07
CA SER A 99 58.26 -1.09 0.81
C SER A 99 59.47 -0.67 -0.03
N SER A 100 59.46 0.57 -0.51
CA SER A 100 60.70 1.28 -0.85
C SER A 100 60.51 2.78 -0.71
N LYS A 101 61.32 3.35 0.18
CA LYS A 101 61.62 4.77 0.40
C LYS A 101 61.34 5.71 -0.79
N ILE A 102 60.76 6.88 -0.53
CA ILE A 102 61.33 8.20 -0.85
C ILE A 102 60.55 9.31 -0.11
N SER A 103 61.33 10.31 0.27
CA SER A 103 61.03 11.55 0.99
C SER A 103 60.12 12.55 0.26
N GLN A 104 59.42 13.36 1.06
CA GLN A 104 59.13 14.79 0.88
C GLN A 104 58.98 15.33 -0.56
N ASN A 105 57.77 15.78 -0.93
CA ASN A 105 57.53 17.20 -1.19
C ASN A 105 56.04 17.53 -1.38
N SER A 106 55.65 18.57 -0.65
CA SER A 106 54.46 19.39 -0.85
C SER A 106 54.48 20.05 -2.21
N PHE A 107 53.43 19.88 -3.02
CA PHE A 107 53.06 20.83 -4.06
C PHE A 107 51.53 20.92 -4.17
N ASP A 108 51.09 22.16 -4.13
CA ASP A 108 49.71 22.65 -4.22
C ASP A 108 49.11 22.40 -5.61
N LEU A 109 47.81 22.07 -5.61
CA LEU A 109 46.80 22.32 -6.65
C LEU A 109 47.22 22.05 -8.11
N SER A 110 47.02 20.82 -8.58
CA SER A 110 46.84 20.58 -10.02
C SER A 110 45.35 20.51 -10.34
N VAL A 111 44.98 21.25 -11.39
CA VAL A 111 43.72 21.19 -12.14
C VAL A 111 43.19 19.77 -12.22
N ASP A 112 41.89 19.60 -12.01
CA ASP A 112 41.19 18.33 -12.04
C ASP A 112 41.54 17.56 -13.33
N GLU A 113 42.39 16.53 -13.21
CA GLU A 113 42.95 15.78 -14.34
C GLU A 113 41.84 15.20 -15.23
N CYS A 114 40.69 14.90 -14.62
CA CYS A 114 39.47 14.47 -15.30
C CYS A 114 38.92 15.55 -16.27
N GLN A 115 38.95 16.84 -15.88
CA GLN A 115 38.46 17.94 -16.72
C GLN A 115 39.36 18.20 -17.93
N THR A 116 40.66 18.03 -17.77
CA THR A 116 41.62 18.30 -18.85
C THR A 116 41.74 17.16 -19.85
N ASN A 117 41.47 15.92 -19.41
CA ASN A 117 41.68 14.73 -20.22
C ASN A 117 40.39 14.21 -20.88
N TYR A 118 39.22 14.53 -20.33
CA TYR A 118 37.94 13.99 -20.81
C TYR A 118 36.91 15.11 -21.00
N THR A 119 36.50 15.32 -22.25
CA THR A 119 35.57 16.40 -22.63
C THR A 119 34.15 15.91 -22.90
N ASP A 120 33.92 14.60 -22.85
CA ASP A 120 32.61 13.99 -23.07
C ASP A 120 32.35 12.89 -22.05
N CYS A 121 31.08 12.56 -21.87
CA CYS A 121 30.64 11.59 -20.86
C CYS A 121 31.25 10.21 -21.10
N SER A 122 31.31 9.74 -22.35
CA SER A 122 31.77 8.39 -22.66
C SER A 122 33.25 8.21 -22.30
N SER A 123 34.10 9.16 -22.68
CA SER A 123 35.52 9.15 -22.33
C SER A 123 35.74 9.33 -20.82
N CYS A 124 34.89 10.09 -20.13
CA CYS A 124 34.93 10.26 -18.68
C CYS A 124 34.60 8.95 -17.93
N LEU A 125 33.57 8.22 -18.37
CA LEU A 125 33.09 7.00 -17.70
C LEU A 125 33.91 5.75 -18.05
N GLU A 126 34.53 5.70 -19.23
CA GLU A 126 35.50 4.64 -19.59
C GLU A 126 36.72 4.65 -18.65
N HIS A 127 37.06 5.80 -18.05
CA HIS A 127 38.19 6.02 -17.15
C HIS A 127 37.80 6.13 -15.67
N TYR A 128 36.72 5.45 -15.26
CA TYR A 128 36.29 5.43 -13.86
C TYR A 128 37.36 4.88 -12.88
N SER A 129 38.33 4.09 -13.37
CA SER A 129 39.47 3.62 -12.57
C SER A 129 40.36 4.76 -12.06
N ASP A 130 40.33 5.90 -12.73
CA ASP A 130 41.13 7.09 -12.39
C ASP A 130 40.36 8.03 -11.43
N ASN A 131 39.27 7.52 -10.83
CA ASN A 131 38.32 8.27 -10.00
C ASN A 131 37.66 9.43 -10.77
N CYS A 132 37.31 9.24 -12.03
CA CYS A 132 36.54 10.24 -12.80
C CYS A 132 35.05 9.86 -12.84
N GLY A 133 34.19 10.88 -12.74
CA GLY A 133 32.75 10.74 -12.98
C GLY A 133 32.18 11.97 -13.68
N TRP A 134 31.05 11.76 -14.35
CA TRP A 134 30.44 12.77 -15.20
C TRP A 134 29.30 13.49 -14.47
N CYS A 135 29.34 14.81 -14.44
CA CYS A 135 28.20 15.60 -13.98
C CYS A 135 27.34 16.04 -15.16
N ILE A 136 26.12 15.52 -15.20
CA ILE A 136 25.17 15.79 -16.30
C ILE A 136 24.75 17.26 -16.30
N SER A 137 24.59 17.89 -15.13
CA SER A 137 24.01 19.24 -15.03
C SER A 137 24.89 20.33 -15.62
N ASP A 138 26.20 20.15 -15.66
CA ASP A 138 27.16 21.12 -16.21
C ASP A 138 28.04 20.54 -17.33
N GLN A 139 27.75 19.30 -17.76
CA GLN A 139 28.46 18.58 -18.82
C GLN A 139 29.98 18.57 -18.61
N THR A 140 30.41 18.38 -17.37
CA THR A 140 31.84 18.40 -17.00
C THR A 140 32.24 17.11 -16.28
N CYS A 141 33.40 16.57 -16.64
CA CYS A 141 34.01 15.43 -15.96
C CYS A 141 34.78 15.91 -14.72
N TYR A 142 34.49 15.35 -13.55
CA TYR A 142 35.15 15.71 -12.30
C TYR A 142 35.80 14.50 -11.66
N ASN A 143 36.84 14.73 -10.86
CA ASN A 143 37.35 13.69 -9.97
C ASN A 143 36.32 13.43 -8.86
N GLY A 144 35.92 12.18 -8.67
CA GLY A 144 34.86 11.76 -7.76
C GLY A 144 34.78 10.24 -7.60
N ASN A 145 33.79 9.79 -6.85
CA ASN A 145 33.51 8.37 -6.63
C ASN A 145 32.00 8.10 -6.81
N GLN A 146 31.51 6.89 -6.48
CA GLN A 146 30.08 6.55 -6.62
C GLN A 146 29.12 7.51 -5.89
N THR A 147 29.57 8.23 -4.86
CA THR A 147 28.74 9.16 -4.07
C THR A 147 28.71 10.58 -4.63
N GLY A 148 29.67 10.96 -5.47
CA GLY A 148 29.73 12.32 -6.03
C GLY A 148 31.14 12.79 -6.38
N PRO A 149 31.27 14.01 -6.95
CA PRO A 149 32.55 14.68 -7.18
C PRO A 149 33.24 15.07 -5.86
N ASN A 150 34.56 14.97 -5.82
CA ASN A 150 35.40 15.24 -4.64
C ASN A 150 35.57 16.74 -4.36
N ASN A 151 35.61 17.59 -5.40
CA ASN A 151 35.90 19.03 -5.30
C ASN A 151 34.98 19.92 -6.17
N ALA A 152 33.79 19.42 -6.53
CA ALA A 152 32.81 20.16 -7.31
C ALA A 152 31.40 19.91 -6.76
N THR A 153 30.44 20.72 -7.17
CA THR A 153 29.02 20.51 -6.85
C THR A 153 28.30 20.01 -8.08
N CYS A 154 28.00 18.71 -8.12
CA CYS A 154 27.03 18.17 -9.06
C CYS A 154 25.67 18.08 -8.37
N SER A 155 24.61 18.60 -8.99
CA SER A 155 23.27 18.53 -8.42
C SER A 155 22.88 17.07 -8.11
N THR A 156 22.27 16.83 -6.94
CA THR A 156 21.84 15.49 -6.51
C THR A 156 20.99 14.83 -7.60
N GLY A 157 21.36 13.62 -8.03
CA GLY A 157 20.71 12.89 -9.13
C GLY A 157 21.36 13.05 -10.52
N TYR A 158 22.27 14.01 -10.71
CA TYR A 158 22.94 14.27 -11.99
C TYR A 158 24.36 13.70 -12.09
N TRP A 159 24.83 13.01 -11.06
CA TRP A 159 26.16 12.39 -11.03
C TRP A 159 26.12 10.98 -11.61
N LYS A 160 27.01 10.69 -12.56
CA LYS A 160 27.21 9.38 -13.17
C LYS A 160 28.63 8.89 -12.92
N TYR A 161 28.77 7.65 -12.47
CA TYR A 161 30.06 7.05 -12.12
C TYR A 161 30.03 5.55 -12.41
N GLY A 162 31.09 5.05 -13.06
CA GLY A 162 31.26 3.62 -13.38
C GLY A 162 30.91 3.25 -14.83
N PRO A 163 31.32 2.05 -15.28
CA PRO A 163 31.23 1.62 -16.68
C PRO A 163 29.80 1.32 -17.14
N ASP A 164 28.90 1.02 -16.20
CA ASP A 164 27.47 0.74 -16.49
C ASP A 164 26.59 1.99 -16.41
N ALA A 165 27.18 3.15 -16.08
CA ALA A 165 26.44 4.40 -16.06
C ALA A 165 26.25 4.88 -17.51
N ASP A 166 25.01 4.90 -17.98
CA ASP A 166 24.67 5.33 -19.32
C ASP A 166 24.87 6.84 -19.49
N CYS A 167 25.63 7.21 -20.54
CA CYS A 167 25.87 8.58 -20.97
C CYS A 167 24.74 9.16 -21.81
N GLN A 168 23.78 8.34 -22.21
CA GLN A 168 22.63 8.83 -22.95
C GLN A 168 21.68 9.54 -21.99
N ILE A 169 21.71 10.87 -22.05
CA ILE A 169 20.47 11.63 -21.86
C ILE A 169 19.62 11.22 -23.06
N TRP A 170 18.64 10.33 -22.89
CA TRP A 170 17.70 10.12 -23.99
C TRP A 170 16.96 11.45 -24.11
N GLU A 171 17.13 12.07 -25.27
CA GLU A 171 16.48 13.32 -25.60
C GLU A 171 14.97 13.12 -25.43
N CYS A 172 14.30 14.18 -24.98
CA CYS A 172 12.88 14.11 -24.68
C CYS A 172 12.06 13.67 -25.89
N ASP A 173 12.57 13.85 -27.11
CA ASP A 173 11.93 13.46 -28.38
C ASP A 173 11.75 11.94 -28.56
N PHE A 174 12.39 11.12 -27.73
CA PHE A 174 12.14 9.67 -27.69
C PHE A 174 10.73 9.33 -27.18
N TYR A 175 10.15 10.21 -26.35
CA TYR A 175 8.80 10.01 -25.83
C TYR A 175 7.78 10.58 -26.81
N ASP A 176 7.07 9.69 -27.50
CA ASP A 176 6.09 10.01 -28.54
C ASP A 176 4.66 10.18 -28.01
N THR A 177 4.45 10.05 -26.69
CA THR A 177 3.17 10.33 -26.03
C THR A 177 3.32 11.30 -24.86
N CYS A 178 2.24 12.02 -24.58
CA CYS A 178 2.18 12.98 -23.50
C CYS A 178 2.39 12.34 -22.13
N GLU A 179 1.78 11.17 -21.89
CA GLU A 179 1.88 10.42 -20.64
C GLU A 179 3.33 9.98 -20.37
N LEU A 180 4.01 9.40 -21.37
CA LEU A 180 5.42 8.98 -21.24
C LEU A 180 6.35 10.18 -21.09
N CYS A 181 6.08 11.28 -21.78
CA CYS A 181 6.87 12.51 -21.65
C CYS A 181 6.79 13.09 -20.23
N LEU A 182 5.60 13.10 -19.65
CA LEU A 182 5.33 13.68 -18.33
C LEU A 182 5.76 12.78 -17.18
N THR A 183 6.06 11.49 -17.38
CA THR A 183 6.65 10.65 -16.32
C THR A 183 8.13 10.95 -16.06
N HIS A 184 8.82 11.61 -17.00
CA HIS A 184 10.27 11.91 -16.94
C HIS A 184 10.60 13.39 -16.72
N TYR A 185 9.66 14.17 -16.16
CA TYR A 185 9.82 15.61 -15.96
C TYR A 185 10.88 16.01 -14.93
N VAL A 186 11.14 15.16 -13.92
CA VAL A 186 12.08 15.44 -12.80
C VAL A 186 13.52 15.14 -13.20
N ASP A 187 13.72 13.98 -13.81
CA ASP A 187 15.01 13.40 -14.14
C ASP A 187 15.61 13.98 -15.42
N ARG A 188 14.77 14.49 -16.34
CA ARG A 188 15.23 14.92 -17.67
C ARG A 188 14.74 16.29 -18.12
N GLN A 189 13.97 16.99 -17.28
CA GLN A 189 13.36 18.27 -17.64
C GLN A 189 12.61 18.16 -18.98
N CYS A 190 11.75 17.15 -19.11
CA CYS A 190 10.90 16.98 -20.29
C CYS A 190 9.52 17.59 -20.06
N GLY A 191 8.95 18.18 -21.11
CA GLY A 191 7.56 18.63 -21.14
C GLY A 191 6.94 18.41 -22.51
N TRP A 192 5.62 18.31 -22.54
CA TRP A 192 4.86 17.96 -23.74
C TRP A 192 4.32 19.21 -24.42
N CYS A 193 4.52 19.31 -25.74
CA CYS A 193 3.96 20.39 -26.55
C CYS A 193 2.77 19.88 -27.37
N VAL A 194 1.59 20.47 -27.21
CA VAL A 194 0.36 20.06 -27.93
C VAL A 194 0.16 20.78 -29.26
N ASP A 195 0.92 21.85 -29.53
CA ASP A 195 0.79 22.65 -30.75
C ASP A 195 0.98 21.78 -32.01
N GLU A 196 -0.08 21.70 -32.83
CA GLU A 196 -0.10 20.91 -34.07
C GLU A 196 0.91 21.41 -35.10
N SER A 197 1.35 22.66 -35.01
CA SER A 197 2.39 23.21 -35.88
C SER A 197 3.79 22.68 -35.57
N ASN A 198 4.02 22.17 -34.35
CA ASN A 198 5.28 21.55 -33.93
C ASN A 198 5.24 20.01 -33.89
N GLY A 199 4.08 19.39 -34.17
CA GLY A 199 3.97 17.93 -34.37
C GLY A 199 3.45 17.09 -33.20
N ARG A 200 3.02 17.70 -32.07
CA ARG A 200 2.73 16.98 -30.81
C ARG A 200 3.90 16.12 -30.35
N ASN A 201 4.92 16.77 -29.78
CA ASN A 201 6.17 16.12 -29.41
C ASN A 201 6.54 16.43 -27.96
N CYS A 202 7.31 15.54 -27.36
CA CYS A 202 7.99 15.80 -26.10
C CYS A 202 9.28 16.58 -26.36
N LEU A 203 9.45 17.71 -25.67
CA LEU A 203 10.61 18.59 -25.80
C LEU A 203 11.30 18.74 -24.44
N SER A 204 12.59 19.06 -24.46
CA SER A 204 13.26 19.48 -23.22
C SER A 204 12.78 20.88 -22.84
N GLY A 205 12.54 21.12 -21.55
CA GLY A 205 12.01 22.37 -21.01
C GLY A 205 11.70 22.31 -19.52
N ASN A 206 11.21 23.42 -18.97
CA ASN A 206 10.82 23.51 -17.57
C ASN A 206 9.40 24.08 -17.45
N TYR A 207 8.95 24.41 -16.24
CA TYR A 207 7.60 24.96 -16.00
C TYR A 207 7.30 26.28 -16.74
N THR A 208 8.31 26.94 -17.33
CA THR A 208 8.12 28.17 -18.14
C THR A 208 7.98 27.92 -19.64
N GLY A 209 8.34 26.73 -20.13
CA GLY A 209 8.31 26.40 -21.56
C GLY A 209 9.44 25.47 -22.00
N PRO A 210 9.48 25.07 -23.30
CA PRO A 210 10.58 24.31 -23.86
C PRO A 210 11.88 25.13 -23.87
N THR A 211 13.02 24.49 -23.55
CA THR A 211 14.36 25.08 -23.71
C THR A 211 14.77 25.11 -25.19
N ASN A 212 14.27 24.18 -26.00
CA ASN A 212 14.45 24.15 -27.46
C ASN A 212 13.10 23.89 -28.15
N GLY A 213 12.64 24.84 -28.98
CA GLY A 213 11.39 24.74 -29.75
C GLY A 213 10.46 25.94 -29.59
N THR A 214 9.40 26.01 -30.39
CA THR A 214 8.40 27.09 -30.38
C THR A 214 7.06 26.60 -29.83
N CYS A 215 7.04 26.00 -28.64
CA CYS A 215 5.78 25.72 -27.97
C CYS A 215 5.29 26.96 -27.24
N SER A 216 4.06 27.39 -27.50
CA SER A 216 3.46 28.48 -26.73
C SER A 216 3.29 28.06 -25.26
N GLN A 217 3.34 29.01 -24.33
CA GLN A 217 3.15 28.70 -22.91
C GLN A 217 1.75 28.12 -22.62
N GLN A 218 0.77 28.34 -23.52
CA GLN A 218 -0.57 27.77 -23.42
C GLN A 218 -0.63 26.33 -23.94
N ASP A 219 0.32 25.90 -24.75
CA ASP A 219 0.35 24.54 -25.32
C ASP A 219 1.41 23.64 -24.66
N TRP A 220 2.02 24.13 -23.57
CA TRP A 220 3.12 23.49 -22.87
C TRP A 220 2.67 22.84 -21.55
N TYR A 221 2.88 21.55 -21.44
CA TYR A 221 2.51 20.73 -20.29
C TYR A 221 3.78 20.25 -19.60
N TYR A 222 3.92 20.56 -18.31
CA TYR A 222 5.12 20.24 -17.54
C TYR A 222 4.75 19.91 -16.08
N GLY A 223 5.32 18.84 -15.55
CA GLY A 223 5.10 18.40 -14.17
C GLY A 223 4.00 17.35 -14.01
N PRO A 224 3.86 16.76 -12.82
CA PRO A 224 3.02 15.58 -12.56
C PRO A 224 1.53 15.94 -12.51
N THR A 225 1.20 17.22 -12.37
CA THR A 225 -0.17 17.75 -12.36
C THR A 225 -0.66 18.14 -13.76
N ALA A 226 0.21 18.09 -14.77
CA ALA A 226 -0.18 18.42 -16.13
C ALA A 226 -1.01 17.27 -16.70
N ASN A 227 -2.22 17.57 -17.19
CA ASN A 227 -3.14 16.57 -17.71
C ASN A 227 -3.21 16.67 -19.23
N CYS A 228 -2.83 15.59 -19.91
CA CYS A 228 -2.84 15.43 -21.37
C CYS A 228 -4.25 15.53 -22.01
N SER A 229 -5.30 15.53 -21.19
CA SER A 229 -6.69 15.43 -21.64
C SER A 229 -7.41 16.78 -21.79
N ASN A 230 -6.87 17.90 -21.34
CA ASN A 230 -7.59 19.20 -21.36
C ASN A 230 -6.70 20.39 -21.80
N PRO A 231 -7.00 21.07 -22.92
CA PRO A 231 -6.35 22.33 -23.28
C PRO A 231 -6.62 23.42 -22.22
N PRO A 232 -5.63 24.24 -21.83
CA PRO A 232 -5.85 25.24 -20.78
C PRO A 232 -6.85 26.31 -21.25
N PRO A 233 -7.65 26.87 -20.32
CA PRO A 233 -8.63 27.91 -20.64
C PRO A 233 -7.92 29.17 -21.17
N PRO A 234 -8.43 29.81 -22.25
CA PRO A 234 -7.78 30.97 -22.83
C PRO A 234 -7.68 32.13 -21.82
N THR A 235 -6.47 32.70 -21.71
CA THR A 235 -6.19 33.84 -20.83
C THR A 235 -6.93 35.10 -21.33
N PRO A 236 -7.65 35.85 -20.47
CA PRO A 236 -8.46 36.98 -20.91
C PRO A 236 -7.61 38.18 -21.37
N THR A 237 -7.89 38.66 -22.59
CA THR A 237 -7.32 39.87 -23.19
C THR A 237 -7.74 41.14 -22.43
N PRO A 238 -6.83 42.12 -22.19
CA PRO A 238 -7.15 43.32 -21.40
C PRO A 238 -8.24 44.19 -22.06
N THR A 239 -9.22 44.56 -21.24
CA THR A 239 -10.46 45.25 -21.63
C THR A 239 -10.29 46.78 -21.68
N PRO A 240 -10.63 47.47 -22.79
CA PRO A 240 -10.96 48.88 -22.78
C PRO A 240 -12.44 49.16 -22.39
N THR A 241 -12.59 50.25 -21.63
CA THR A 241 -13.74 50.98 -21.02
C THR A 241 -15.10 50.94 -21.76
N PRO A 242 -16.26 51.00 -21.04
CA PRO A 242 -17.49 50.26 -21.38
C PRO A 242 -18.44 50.97 -22.34
N SER A 243 -19.22 50.15 -23.06
CA SER A 243 -20.39 50.52 -23.87
C SER A 243 -21.53 49.54 -23.56
N PRO A 244 -22.82 49.96 -23.56
CA PRO A 244 -23.87 49.34 -22.77
C PRO A 244 -24.26 47.92 -23.20
N SER A 245 -24.55 47.13 -22.17
CA SER A 245 -24.89 45.70 -22.14
C SER A 245 -25.92 45.28 -23.20
N PRO A 246 -25.58 44.38 -24.13
CA PRO A 246 -26.55 43.51 -24.76
C PRO A 246 -26.89 42.33 -23.83
N THR A 247 -28.15 41.92 -23.90
CA THR A 247 -28.75 40.76 -23.24
C THR A 247 -27.90 39.49 -23.42
N PRO A 248 -27.75 38.64 -22.38
CA PRO A 248 -26.92 37.44 -22.45
C PRO A 248 -27.37 36.53 -23.60
N THR A 249 -26.41 36.15 -24.43
CA THR A 249 -26.59 35.09 -25.43
C THR A 249 -26.42 33.76 -24.69
N PRO A 250 -27.38 32.82 -24.82
CA PRO A 250 -27.32 31.53 -24.11
C PRO A 250 -26.06 30.76 -24.48
N PHE A 251 -25.43 30.18 -23.47
CA PHE A 251 -24.31 29.25 -23.61
C PHE A 251 -24.72 28.10 -24.54
N PRO A 252 -23.83 27.58 -25.42
CA PRO A 252 -24.13 26.39 -26.20
C PRO A 252 -24.54 25.28 -25.24
N GLY A 253 -25.81 24.88 -25.29
CA GLY A 253 -26.40 23.98 -24.31
C GLY A 253 -25.70 22.62 -24.33
N ASP A 254 -25.59 22.02 -23.14
CA ASP A 254 -25.16 20.63 -22.96
C ASP A 254 -25.90 19.75 -23.97
N GLU A 255 -25.17 19.13 -24.91
CA GLU A 255 -25.76 18.34 -26.00
C GLU A 255 -26.60 17.17 -25.47
N CYS A 256 -26.28 16.69 -24.26
CA CYS A 256 -27.09 15.69 -23.54
C CYS A 256 -28.47 16.23 -23.12
N GLN A 257 -28.56 17.49 -22.67
CA GLN A 257 -29.83 18.11 -22.26
C GLN A 257 -30.74 18.41 -23.45
N ALA A 258 -30.16 18.79 -24.59
CA ALA A 258 -30.91 19.13 -25.78
C ALA A 258 -31.56 17.90 -26.45
N ASN A 259 -30.95 16.73 -26.30
CA ASN A 259 -31.33 15.53 -27.02
C ASN A 259 -32.09 14.49 -26.17
N TYR A 260 -31.96 14.53 -24.83
CA TYR A 260 -32.55 13.54 -23.94
C TYR A 260 -33.26 14.19 -22.74
N ASN A 261 -34.56 13.96 -22.68
CA ASN A 261 -35.47 14.59 -21.73
C ASN A 261 -36.06 13.61 -20.70
N ASP A 262 -35.66 12.34 -20.75
CA ASP A 262 -35.97 11.33 -19.74
C ASP A 262 -34.75 10.46 -19.45
N CYS A 263 -34.78 9.77 -18.31
CA CYS A 263 -33.70 8.90 -17.87
C CYS A 263 -33.39 7.81 -18.90
N SER A 264 -34.41 7.13 -19.43
CA SER A 264 -34.22 5.96 -20.28
C SER A 264 -33.51 6.32 -21.58
N SER A 265 -33.90 7.42 -22.23
CA SER A 265 -33.23 7.93 -23.42
C SER A 265 -31.83 8.45 -23.12
N CYS A 266 -31.61 9.08 -21.96
CA CYS A 266 -30.29 9.52 -21.51
C CYS A 266 -29.31 8.36 -21.32
N LEU A 267 -29.74 7.30 -20.62
CA LEU A 267 -28.89 6.15 -20.31
C LEU A 267 -28.73 5.17 -21.47
N GLN A 268 -29.65 5.15 -22.45
CA GLN A 268 -29.52 4.30 -23.63
C GLN A 268 -28.40 4.76 -24.60
N HIS A 269 -27.97 6.02 -24.50
CA HIS A 269 -26.94 6.63 -25.36
C HIS A 269 -25.59 6.89 -24.66
N TYR A 270 -25.34 6.22 -23.53
CA TYR A 270 -24.10 6.35 -22.75
C TYR A 270 -22.83 6.04 -23.56
N ALA A 271 -22.90 5.09 -24.51
CA ALA A 271 -21.75 4.60 -25.27
C ALA A 271 -21.20 5.59 -26.30
N ASP A 272 -22.06 6.45 -26.86
CA ASP A 272 -21.67 7.32 -27.97
C ASP A 272 -21.25 8.73 -27.51
N ARG A 273 -21.65 9.16 -26.30
CA ARG A 273 -21.66 10.60 -25.95
C ARG A 273 -21.34 10.97 -24.50
N SER A 274 -21.00 10.00 -23.67
CA SER A 274 -20.66 10.27 -22.26
C SER A 274 -21.79 11.02 -21.54
N CYS A 275 -23.05 10.61 -21.70
CA CYS A 275 -24.17 11.21 -20.98
C CYS A 275 -24.55 10.37 -19.76
N GLY A 276 -24.96 11.02 -18.68
CA GLY A 276 -25.56 10.37 -17.50
C GLY A 276 -26.72 11.19 -16.95
N TRP A 277 -27.58 10.51 -16.18
CA TRP A 277 -28.80 11.10 -15.65
C TRP A 277 -28.60 11.56 -14.21
N CYS A 278 -28.98 12.81 -13.93
CA CYS A 278 -29.04 13.32 -12.57
C CYS A 278 -30.48 13.37 -12.07
N PHE A 279 -30.79 12.52 -11.09
CA PHE A 279 -32.13 12.48 -10.49
C PHE A 279 -32.48 13.72 -9.68
N ALA A 280 -31.49 14.40 -9.09
CA ALA A 280 -31.73 15.61 -8.28
C ALA A 280 -32.28 16.77 -9.12
N THR A 281 -31.87 16.88 -10.39
CA THR A 281 -32.34 17.94 -11.29
C THR A 281 -33.28 17.44 -12.38
N ASN A 282 -33.48 16.12 -12.47
CA ASN A 282 -34.28 15.46 -13.51
C ASN A 282 -33.81 15.84 -14.93
N GLN A 283 -32.50 15.87 -15.13
CA GLN A 283 -31.86 16.28 -16.40
C GLN A 283 -30.69 15.36 -16.75
N CYS A 284 -30.48 15.20 -18.06
CA CYS A 284 -29.34 14.48 -18.62
C CYS A 284 -28.15 15.43 -18.78
N TYR A 285 -27.01 15.11 -18.21
CA TYR A 285 -25.78 15.90 -18.36
C TYR A 285 -24.69 15.08 -19.01
N GLN A 286 -23.73 15.76 -19.62
CA GLN A 286 -22.49 15.09 -20.02
C GLN A 286 -21.68 14.76 -18.76
N GLY A 287 -21.15 13.55 -18.65
CA GLY A 287 -20.49 13.01 -17.47
C GLY A 287 -19.92 11.60 -17.67
N ASN A 288 -19.38 11.02 -16.60
CA ASN A 288 -18.84 9.66 -16.57
C ASN A 288 -19.36 8.90 -15.34
N GLN A 289 -18.82 7.72 -15.00
CA GLN A 289 -19.28 6.95 -13.84
C GLN A 289 -19.22 7.70 -12.49
N THR A 290 -18.34 8.69 -12.36
CA THR A 290 -18.15 9.46 -11.12
C THR A 290 -19.09 10.67 -10.97
N GLY A 291 -19.63 11.20 -12.08
CA GLY A 291 -20.50 12.36 -12.04
C GLY A 291 -20.60 13.12 -13.37
N PRO A 292 -21.44 14.17 -13.42
CA PRO A 292 -21.48 15.12 -14.54
C PRO A 292 -20.20 15.97 -14.64
N ASN A 293 -19.77 16.29 -15.86
CA ASN A 293 -18.55 17.06 -16.15
C ASN A 293 -18.73 18.57 -15.88
N ASN A 294 -19.92 19.12 -16.17
CA ASN A 294 -20.21 20.57 -16.12
C ASN A 294 -21.45 20.92 -15.27
N ALA A 295 -21.88 20.02 -14.40
CA ALA A 295 -22.99 20.24 -13.48
C ALA A 295 -22.67 19.66 -12.11
N THR A 296 -23.46 20.02 -11.10
CA THR A 296 -23.40 19.39 -9.78
C THR A 296 -24.59 18.46 -9.64
N CYS A 297 -24.34 17.15 -9.63
CA CYS A 297 -25.30 16.16 -9.18
C CYS A 297 -24.84 15.64 -7.82
N SER A 298 -25.68 15.77 -6.79
CA SER A 298 -25.33 15.27 -5.45
C SER A 298 -24.96 13.79 -5.50
N THR A 299 -23.93 13.41 -4.76
CA THR A 299 -23.48 12.02 -4.61
C THR A 299 -24.67 11.11 -4.27
N GLY A 300 -24.84 10.02 -5.02
CA GLY A 300 -25.99 9.10 -4.92
C GLY A 300 -27.11 9.34 -5.94
N PHE A 301 -27.23 10.53 -6.51
CA PHE A 301 -28.29 10.86 -7.50
C PHE A 301 -27.85 10.76 -8.96
N TRP A 302 -26.57 10.44 -9.18
CA TRP A 302 -26.00 10.29 -10.51
C TRP A 302 -26.05 8.82 -10.97
N LYS A 303 -26.56 8.60 -12.18
CA LYS A 303 -26.59 7.30 -12.85
C LYS A 303 -25.92 7.38 -14.22
N TYR A 304 -25.09 6.40 -14.52
CA TYR A 304 -24.30 6.34 -15.74
C TYR A 304 -24.12 4.88 -16.17
N GLY A 305 -24.28 4.59 -17.46
CA GLY A 305 -24.09 3.25 -18.04
C GLY A 305 -25.40 2.50 -18.35
N PRO A 306 -25.29 1.35 -19.05
CA PRO A 306 -26.43 0.56 -19.54
C PRO A 306 -27.17 -0.19 -18.42
N ASP A 307 -26.43 -0.55 -17.37
CA ASP A 307 -26.94 -1.30 -16.21
C ASP A 307 -27.52 -0.37 -15.15
N ALA A 308 -27.42 0.94 -15.36
CA ALA A 308 -28.05 1.91 -14.48
C ALA A 308 -29.55 1.94 -14.78
N ASP A 309 -30.32 1.31 -13.90
CA ASP A 309 -31.78 1.24 -14.03
C ASP A 309 -32.42 2.63 -13.84
N CYS A 310 -33.25 3.02 -14.80
CA CYS A 310 -34.08 4.23 -14.74
C CYS A 310 -35.33 4.05 -13.89
N GLN A 311 -35.62 2.84 -13.42
CA GLN A 311 -36.67 2.61 -12.47
C GLN A 311 -36.23 3.10 -11.08
N LEU A 312 -36.59 4.34 -10.80
CA LEU A 312 -37.03 4.64 -9.45
C LEU A 312 -38.26 3.75 -9.20
N TRP A 313 -38.11 2.66 -8.47
CA TRP A 313 -39.28 1.94 -7.91
C TRP A 313 -40.14 2.98 -7.22
N GLU A 314 -41.38 3.08 -7.68
CA GLU A 314 -42.39 3.99 -7.15
C GLU A 314 -42.56 3.72 -5.66
N CYS A 315 -42.77 4.78 -4.87
CA CYS A 315 -42.89 4.67 -3.42
C CYS A 315 -44.02 3.71 -3.00
N ASP A 316 -45.01 3.47 -3.87
CA ASP A 316 -46.14 2.57 -3.65
C ASP A 316 -45.75 1.08 -3.55
N PHE A 317 -44.52 0.72 -3.89
CA PHE A 317 -43.98 -0.63 -3.65
C PHE A 317 -43.86 -0.95 -2.15
N TYR A 318 -43.65 0.07 -1.30
CA TYR A 318 -43.54 -0.12 0.13
C TYR A 318 -44.92 -0.09 0.78
N ASP A 319 -45.39 -1.25 1.20
CA ASP A 319 -46.69 -1.47 1.83
C ASP A 319 -46.68 -1.27 3.36
N THR A 320 -45.53 -0.94 3.94
CA THR A 320 -45.38 -0.63 5.36
C THR A 320 -44.63 0.67 5.60
N CYS A 321 -44.99 1.34 6.70
CA CYS A 321 -44.39 2.60 7.12
C CYS A 321 -42.88 2.47 7.36
N GLU A 322 -42.43 1.38 7.98
CA GLU A 322 -41.01 1.15 8.27
C GLU A 322 -40.19 0.98 6.99
N LEU A 323 -40.69 0.23 6.00
CA LEU A 323 -40.02 0.10 4.70
C LEU A 323 -40.03 1.41 3.91
N CYS A 324 -41.14 2.16 3.96
CA CYS A 324 -41.25 3.47 3.30
C CYS A 324 -40.24 4.48 3.86
N LEU A 325 -40.04 4.51 5.18
CA LEU A 325 -39.19 5.49 5.85
C LEU A 325 -37.72 5.08 5.95
N THR A 326 -37.39 3.79 5.88
CA THR A 326 -35.98 3.33 5.88
C THR A 326 -35.29 3.55 4.54
N HIS A 327 -36.03 3.61 3.43
CA HIS A 327 -35.52 3.88 2.09
C HIS A 327 -35.62 5.36 1.66
N TYR A 328 -35.73 6.30 2.62
CA TYR A 328 -35.97 7.73 2.36
C TYR A 328 -34.80 8.47 1.67
N VAL A 329 -33.56 8.01 1.86
CA VAL A 329 -32.33 8.69 1.39
C VAL A 329 -32.25 8.69 -0.14
N ASP A 330 -32.82 7.66 -0.78
CA ASP A 330 -32.67 7.48 -2.22
C ASP A 330 -33.78 8.17 -3.04
N ARG A 331 -34.99 8.42 -2.49
CA ARG A 331 -36.19 8.54 -3.37
C ARG A 331 -37.29 9.54 -2.98
N GLN A 332 -37.10 10.42 -2.00
CA GLN A 332 -38.15 11.38 -1.61
C GLN A 332 -39.51 10.65 -1.38
N CYS A 333 -39.52 9.61 -0.55
CA CYS A 333 -40.75 8.92 -0.16
C CYS A 333 -41.15 9.31 1.27
N GLY A 334 -42.44 9.37 1.53
CA GLY A 334 -42.99 9.51 2.88
C GLY A 334 -44.28 8.72 3.04
N TRP A 335 -44.62 8.42 4.28
CA TRP A 335 -45.74 7.58 4.64
C TRP A 335 -46.96 8.43 4.97
N CYS A 336 -48.10 8.12 4.36
CA CYS A 336 -49.36 8.79 4.64
C CYS A 336 -50.30 7.93 5.48
N VAL A 337 -50.88 8.52 6.53
CA VAL A 337 -51.88 7.88 7.41
C VAL A 337 -53.21 8.64 7.35
N ASP A 338 -53.81 8.75 6.17
CA ASP A 338 -55.14 9.36 6.01
C ASP A 338 -56.22 8.27 5.91
N GLU A 339 -57.33 8.45 6.63
CA GLU A 339 -58.52 7.58 6.60
C GLU A 339 -59.11 7.42 5.19
N THR A 340 -58.88 8.41 4.32
CA THR A 340 -59.45 8.48 2.97
C THR A 340 -58.58 7.81 1.91
N ASN A 341 -57.25 7.80 2.10
CA ASN A 341 -56.28 7.31 1.11
C ASN A 341 -55.69 5.93 1.45
N GLY A 342 -55.97 5.39 2.64
CA GLY A 342 -55.31 4.18 3.12
C GLY A 342 -53.88 4.46 3.57
N ARG A 343 -53.29 3.52 4.33
CA ARG A 343 -51.91 3.66 4.80
C ARG A 343 -50.96 3.27 3.68
N ASN A 344 -50.49 4.25 2.93
CA ASN A 344 -49.69 4.05 1.72
C ASN A 344 -48.43 4.92 1.74
N CYS A 345 -47.36 4.41 1.14
CA CYS A 345 -46.15 5.17 0.88
C CYS A 345 -46.32 5.97 -0.40
N LEU A 346 -46.12 7.29 -0.33
CA LEU A 346 -46.27 8.22 -1.45
C LEU A 346 -44.95 8.94 -1.69
N SER A 347 -44.72 9.39 -2.92
CA SER A 347 -43.61 10.32 -3.19
C SER A 347 -43.93 11.67 -2.55
N GLY A 348 -42.95 12.28 -1.87
CA GLY A 348 -43.07 13.53 -1.14
C GLY A 348 -41.79 13.96 -0.44
N ASN A 349 -41.81 15.15 0.12
CA ASN A 349 -40.70 15.68 0.93
C ASN A 349 -41.18 15.99 2.35
N TYR A 350 -40.36 16.65 3.18
CA TYR A 350 -40.74 16.98 4.56
C TYR A 350 -41.98 17.88 4.70
N THR A 351 -42.48 18.48 3.61
CA THR A 351 -43.70 19.31 3.62
C THR A 351 -44.98 18.55 3.26
N GLY A 352 -44.88 17.36 2.67
CA GLY A 352 -46.04 16.58 2.22
C GLY A 352 -45.77 15.73 0.98
N PRO A 353 -46.76 14.94 0.53
CA PRO A 353 -46.69 14.19 -0.72
C PRO A 353 -46.64 15.12 -1.93
N THR A 354 -45.81 14.78 -2.92
CA THR A 354 -45.74 15.46 -4.22
C THR A 354 -46.99 15.16 -5.06
N ASN A 355 -47.57 13.98 -4.89
CA ASN A 355 -48.84 13.54 -5.49
C ASN A 355 -49.71 12.83 -4.44
N GLY A 356 -50.87 13.42 -4.09
CA GLY A 356 -51.83 12.86 -3.13
C GLY A 356 -52.43 13.92 -2.20
N THR A 357 -53.44 13.57 -1.41
CA THR A 357 -54.10 14.49 -0.46
C THR A 357 -53.80 14.15 0.99
N CYS A 358 -52.55 13.78 1.31
CA CYS A 358 -52.16 13.57 2.70
C CYS A 358 -52.10 14.91 3.44
N SER A 359 -52.83 15.04 4.54
CA SER A 359 -52.71 16.22 5.38
C SER A 359 -51.31 16.28 6.00
N GLN A 360 -50.80 17.48 6.27
CA GLN A 360 -49.48 17.63 6.89
C GLN A 360 -49.40 16.97 8.29
N GLN A 361 -50.54 16.75 8.96
CA GLN A 361 -50.62 16.06 10.25
C GLN A 361 -50.52 14.54 10.11
N ASP A 362 -50.82 14.01 8.93
CA ASP A 362 -50.86 12.58 8.63
C ASP A 362 -49.67 12.13 7.78
N TRP A 363 -48.70 13.02 7.54
CA TRP A 363 -47.53 12.82 6.71
C TRP A 363 -46.27 12.59 7.52
N TYR A 364 -45.63 11.44 7.31
CA TYR A 364 -44.42 11.02 8.00
C TYR A 364 -43.28 10.95 6.99
N TYR A 365 -42.19 11.68 7.24
CA TYR A 365 -41.06 11.78 6.32
C TYR A 365 -39.72 11.74 7.07
N GLY A 366 -38.78 10.97 6.54
CA GLY A 366 -37.46 10.78 7.14
C GLY A 366 -37.39 9.67 8.20
N PRO A 367 -36.18 9.29 8.62
CA PRO A 367 -35.92 8.09 9.42
C PRO A 367 -36.31 8.25 10.89
N THR A 368 -36.55 9.49 11.32
CA THR A 368 -36.98 9.84 12.67
C THR A 368 -38.51 9.88 12.82
N ALA A 369 -39.25 9.73 11.72
CA ALA A 369 -40.71 9.75 11.77
C ALA A 369 -41.23 8.43 12.38
N ASN A 370 -42.04 8.54 13.44
CA ASN A 370 -42.55 7.39 14.17
C ASN A 370 -43.87 6.91 13.56
N CYS A 371 -43.92 5.65 13.12
CA CYS A 371 -45.10 4.99 12.56
C CYS A 371 -46.23 4.73 13.58
N SER A 372 -45.96 5.01 14.86
CA SER A 372 -46.93 4.97 15.95
C SER A 372 -47.73 6.28 15.94
N GLY A 373 -48.82 6.33 15.16
CA GLY A 373 -49.68 7.51 15.09
C GLY A 373 -50.06 8.06 16.48
N PRO A 374 -50.31 9.37 16.61
CA PRO A 374 -50.56 10.00 17.91
C PRO A 374 -51.82 9.41 18.58
N PRO A 375 -51.82 9.27 19.92
CA PRO A 375 -53.02 8.87 20.66
C PRO A 375 -54.15 9.91 20.47
N PRO A 376 -55.42 9.47 20.43
CA PRO A 376 -56.55 10.33 20.10
C PRO A 376 -56.68 11.52 21.07
N PRO A 377 -56.93 12.75 20.57
CA PRO A 377 -56.90 13.95 21.40
C PRO A 377 -58.04 13.95 22.42
N THR A 378 -57.68 14.24 23.67
CA THR A 378 -58.62 14.55 24.75
C THR A 378 -59.12 15.99 24.56
N PRO A 379 -60.43 16.28 24.66
CA PRO A 379 -60.99 17.58 24.28
C PRO A 379 -60.54 18.72 25.21
N SER A 380 -60.05 19.81 24.62
CA SER A 380 -59.63 21.04 25.32
C SER A 380 -60.66 22.17 25.12
N PRO A 381 -60.97 22.99 26.16
CA PRO A 381 -61.99 24.02 26.09
C PRO A 381 -61.55 25.34 25.43
N THR A 382 -62.56 26.00 24.87
CA THR A 382 -62.68 27.24 24.07
C THR A 382 -61.85 28.47 24.50
N PRO A 383 -61.35 29.29 23.53
CA PRO A 383 -60.44 30.42 23.78
C PRO A 383 -61.13 31.75 24.17
N THR A 384 -60.38 32.61 24.85
CA THR A 384 -60.67 34.05 25.08
C THR A 384 -59.58 34.89 24.39
N PRO A 385 -59.91 35.99 23.67
CA PRO A 385 -58.93 36.77 22.90
C PRO A 385 -58.36 37.98 23.67
N SER A 386 -57.18 38.46 23.21
CA SER A 386 -56.56 39.81 23.36
C SER A 386 -55.16 39.79 24.00
N PRO A 387 -54.22 40.74 23.74
CA PRO A 387 -53.84 41.46 22.51
C PRO A 387 -52.31 41.39 22.20
N SER A 388 -51.95 41.76 20.96
CA SER A 388 -50.66 42.24 20.41
C SER A 388 -49.31 41.95 21.14
N PRO A 389 -48.38 41.16 20.55
CA PRO A 389 -47.12 40.82 21.21
C PRO A 389 -46.07 41.93 21.10
N THR A 390 -45.56 42.27 22.29
CA THR A 390 -44.22 42.80 22.57
C THR A 390 -43.17 41.75 22.17
N PRO A 391 -41.98 42.11 21.66
CA PRO A 391 -40.96 41.15 21.24
C PRO A 391 -40.62 40.19 22.38
N THR A 392 -41.00 38.92 22.20
CA THR A 392 -40.72 37.82 23.11
C THR A 392 -39.21 37.57 23.11
N PRO A 393 -38.54 37.53 24.27
CA PRO A 393 -37.14 37.10 24.34
C PRO A 393 -37.03 35.69 23.76
N PHE A 394 -35.94 35.44 23.01
CA PHE A 394 -35.65 34.15 22.40
C PHE A 394 -35.81 33.02 23.43
N PRO A 395 -36.41 31.87 23.05
CA PRO A 395 -36.52 30.74 23.95
C PRO A 395 -35.11 30.37 24.44
N VAL A 396 -34.90 30.41 25.75
CA VAL A 396 -33.68 29.93 26.38
C VAL A 396 -33.58 28.43 26.05
N ASP A 397 -32.40 28.00 25.61
CA ASP A 397 -32.12 26.61 25.28
C ASP A 397 -32.46 25.73 26.50
N GLU A 398 -33.34 24.75 26.32
CA GLU A 398 -33.82 23.86 27.39
C GLU A 398 -32.66 23.11 28.07
N CYS A 399 -31.60 22.79 27.33
CA CYS A 399 -30.40 22.16 27.89
C CYS A 399 -29.63 23.13 28.82
N GLN A 400 -29.55 24.41 28.47
CA GLN A 400 -28.91 25.43 29.31
C GLN A 400 -29.72 25.72 30.58
N ALA A 401 -31.05 25.65 30.49
CA ALA A 401 -31.93 25.92 31.61
C ALA A 401 -31.91 24.79 32.66
N ASN A 402 -31.70 23.55 32.22
CA ASN A 402 -31.83 22.36 33.06
C ASN A 402 -30.48 21.77 33.52
N TYR A 403 -29.38 22.00 32.79
CA TYR A 403 -28.07 21.38 33.07
C TYR A 403 -26.95 22.42 33.06
N ASN A 404 -26.21 22.50 34.15
CA ASN A 404 -25.17 23.50 34.38
C ASN A 404 -23.76 22.93 34.55
N ASP A 405 -23.61 21.61 34.46
CA ASP A 405 -22.32 20.93 34.44
C ASP A 405 -22.31 19.79 33.42
N CYS A 406 -21.10 19.34 33.06
CA CYS A 406 -20.92 18.30 32.05
C CYS A 406 -21.63 17.00 32.43
N SER A 407 -21.52 16.57 33.69
CA SER A 407 -22.07 15.29 34.15
C SER A 407 -23.60 15.29 34.05
N SER A 408 -24.28 16.33 34.53
CA SER A 408 -25.73 16.48 34.42
C SER A 408 -26.20 16.62 32.98
N CYS A 409 -25.42 17.28 32.12
CA CYS A 409 -25.70 17.42 30.69
C CYS A 409 -25.63 16.07 29.94
N LEU A 410 -24.69 15.19 30.30
CA LEU A 410 -24.47 13.90 29.63
C LEU A 410 -25.23 12.71 30.27
N GLU A 411 -25.51 12.76 31.57
CA GLU A 411 -26.30 11.73 32.28
C GLU A 411 -27.77 11.70 31.82
N HIS A 412 -28.30 12.83 31.33
CA HIS A 412 -29.67 12.93 30.79
C HIS A 412 -29.78 12.60 29.29
N TYR A 413 -28.98 11.63 28.82
CA TYR A 413 -29.01 11.14 27.43
C TYR A 413 -30.36 10.57 26.97
N ALA A 414 -31.31 10.31 27.88
CA ALA A 414 -32.64 9.81 27.55
C ALA A 414 -33.40 10.73 26.59
N ASP A 415 -33.15 12.04 26.66
CA ASP A 415 -33.82 13.04 25.81
C ASP A 415 -33.13 13.24 24.45
N ARG A 416 -31.95 12.63 24.22
CA ARG A 416 -31.14 12.65 22.97
C ARG A 416 -30.93 14.03 22.33
N SER A 417 -31.16 15.11 23.07
CA SER A 417 -31.13 16.46 22.50
C SER A 417 -30.06 17.34 23.10
N CYS A 418 -29.35 16.94 24.17
CA CYS A 418 -28.34 17.78 24.81
C CYS A 418 -26.92 17.22 24.61
N GLY A 419 -25.94 18.13 24.48
CA GLY A 419 -24.52 17.82 24.57
C GLY A 419 -23.73 18.97 25.19
N TRP A 420 -22.53 18.67 25.65
CA TRP A 420 -21.69 19.59 26.41
C TRP A 420 -20.61 20.19 25.52
N CYS A 421 -20.51 21.53 25.51
CA CYS A 421 -19.40 22.20 24.87
C CYS A 421 -18.32 22.54 25.91
N ILE A 422 -17.14 21.94 25.74
CA ILE A 422 -16.02 22.13 26.68
C ILE A 422 -15.48 23.55 26.62
N SER A 423 -15.44 24.18 25.44
CA SER A 423 -14.78 25.47 25.24
C SER A 423 -15.46 26.62 25.98
N ASP A 424 -16.77 26.54 26.21
CA ASP A 424 -17.56 27.57 26.90
C ASP A 424 -18.27 27.05 28.15
N GLN A 425 -18.02 25.79 28.53
CA GLN A 425 -18.58 25.11 29.69
C GLN A 425 -20.12 25.23 29.76
N THR A 426 -20.78 25.08 28.61
CA THR A 426 -22.23 25.24 28.50
C THR A 426 -22.87 24.02 27.83
N CYS A 427 -24.01 23.59 28.36
CA CYS A 427 -24.82 22.52 27.77
C CYS A 427 -25.72 23.12 26.69
N TYR A 428 -25.70 22.58 25.47
CA TYR A 428 -26.53 23.05 24.36
C TYR A 428 -27.41 21.95 23.83
N ASN A 429 -28.54 22.34 23.23
CA ASN A 429 -29.27 21.43 22.37
C ASN A 429 -28.41 21.07 21.16
N GLY A 430 -28.17 19.79 20.89
CA GLY A 430 -27.30 19.28 19.85
C GLY A 430 -27.41 17.76 19.65
N ASN A 431 -26.62 17.23 18.73
CA ASN A 431 -26.53 15.81 18.44
C ASN A 431 -25.04 15.38 18.35
N GLN A 432 -24.73 14.16 17.89
CA GLN A 432 -23.34 13.67 17.78
C GLN A 432 -22.39 14.58 16.99
N THR A 433 -22.88 15.39 16.05
CA THR A 433 -22.05 16.26 15.21
C THR A 433 -21.80 17.65 15.79
N GLY A 434 -22.61 18.09 16.76
CA GLY A 434 -22.47 19.42 17.37
C GLY A 434 -23.77 20.00 17.94
N PRO A 435 -23.70 21.21 18.53
CA PRO A 435 -24.87 21.97 18.97
C PRO A 435 -25.71 22.46 17.77
N ASN A 436 -27.04 22.46 17.91
CA ASN A 436 -28.00 22.84 16.87
C ASN A 436 -28.08 24.36 16.64
N ASN A 437 -27.89 25.17 17.69
CA ASN A 437 -28.07 26.63 17.67
C ASN A 437 -26.92 27.40 18.34
N ALA A 438 -25.75 26.77 18.49
CA ALA A 438 -24.56 27.41 19.05
C ALA A 438 -23.32 27.00 18.26
N THR A 439 -22.19 27.66 18.50
CA THR A 439 -20.91 27.27 17.94
C THR A 439 -20.05 26.71 19.06
N CYS A 440 -19.87 25.38 19.06
CA CYS A 440 -18.81 24.75 19.83
C CYS A 440 -17.60 24.58 18.90
N SER A 441 -16.40 24.96 19.34
CA SER A 441 -15.19 24.76 18.53
C SER A 441 -15.02 23.28 18.18
N THR A 442 -14.66 22.99 16.93
CA THR A 442 -14.46 21.63 16.43
C THR A 442 -13.50 20.87 17.35
N GLY A 443 -13.90 19.70 17.85
CA GLY A 443 -13.13 18.90 18.83
C GLY A 443 -13.53 19.09 20.29
N PHE A 444 -14.27 20.15 20.64
CA PHE A 444 -14.68 20.46 22.02
C PHE A 444 -16.11 20.02 22.36
N TRP A 445 -16.82 19.39 21.42
CA TRP A 445 -18.18 18.91 21.62
C TRP A 445 -18.20 17.48 22.17
N LYS A 446 -18.93 17.27 23.27
CA LYS A 446 -19.14 15.96 23.90
C LYS A 446 -20.62 15.62 23.89
N TYR A 447 -20.94 14.42 23.42
CA TYR A 447 -22.30 13.95 23.26
C TYR A 447 -22.35 12.43 23.47
N GLY A 448 -23.32 11.96 24.25
CA GLY A 448 -23.53 10.53 24.52
C GLY A 448 -23.07 10.08 25.91
N PRO A 449 -23.52 8.89 26.35
CA PRO A 449 -23.23 8.36 27.69
C PRO A 449 -21.78 7.92 27.88
N ASP A 450 -21.07 7.64 26.78
CA ASP A 450 -19.65 7.25 26.78
C ASP A 450 -18.70 8.46 26.67
N ALA A 451 -19.25 9.67 26.55
CA ALA A 451 -18.45 10.89 26.52
C ALA A 451 -18.02 11.24 27.94
N ASP A 452 -16.73 11.02 28.24
CA ASP A 452 -16.17 11.28 29.56
C ASP A 452 -16.08 12.80 29.84
N CYS A 453 -16.64 13.20 30.99
CA CYS A 453 -16.55 14.55 31.54
C CYS A 453 -15.24 14.83 32.28
N GLN A 454 -14.36 13.84 32.42
CA GLN A 454 -13.07 14.01 33.08
C GLN A 454 -12.17 14.92 32.23
N LEU A 455 -12.12 16.19 32.63
CA LEU A 455 -10.94 17.00 32.41
C LEU A 455 -9.83 16.37 33.26
N TRP A 456 -8.93 15.56 32.69
CA TRP A 456 -7.71 15.18 33.41
C TRP A 456 -6.96 16.46 33.79
N GLU A 457 -6.70 16.60 35.07
CA GLU A 457 -5.99 17.72 35.67
C GLU A 457 -4.58 17.80 35.06
N CYS A 458 -4.06 19.03 34.90
CA CYS A 458 -2.76 19.26 34.24
C CYS A 458 -1.61 18.51 34.96
N ASP A 459 -1.77 18.19 36.25
CA ASP A 459 -0.79 17.49 37.09
C ASP A 459 -0.54 16.03 36.67
N PHE A 460 -1.36 15.48 35.77
CA PHE A 460 -1.10 14.18 35.16
C PHE A 460 0.14 14.19 34.24
N TYR A 461 0.49 15.35 33.68
CA TYR A 461 1.65 15.49 32.81
C TYR A 461 2.89 15.80 33.65
N ASP A 462 3.76 14.79 33.80
CA ASP A 462 4.99 14.84 34.59
C ASP A 462 6.21 15.31 33.80
N THR A 463 6.05 15.62 32.51
CA THR A 463 7.09 16.18 31.64
C THR A 463 6.64 17.47 30.96
N CYS A 464 7.61 18.34 30.70
CA CYS A 464 7.38 19.62 30.01
C CYS A 464 6.82 19.44 28.60
N GLU A 465 7.31 18.43 27.87
CA GLU A 465 6.86 18.16 26.50
C GLU A 465 5.41 17.72 26.46
N LEU A 466 5.00 16.78 27.33
CA LEU A 466 3.60 16.35 27.45
C LEU A 466 2.68 17.48 27.93
N CYS A 467 3.15 18.30 28.87
CA CYS A 467 2.39 19.46 29.36
C CYS A 467 2.15 20.50 28.25
N LEU A 468 3.13 20.71 27.37
CA LEU A 468 3.07 21.72 26.32
C LEU A 468 2.44 21.23 25.01
N THR A 469 2.45 19.93 24.70
CA THR A 469 1.75 19.39 23.53
C THR A 469 0.22 19.37 23.72
N HIS A 470 -0.25 19.23 24.96
CA HIS A 470 -1.68 19.26 25.31
C HIS A 470 -2.22 20.66 25.67
N TYR A 471 -1.52 21.73 25.30
CA TYR A 471 -1.89 23.12 25.63
C TYR A 471 -3.23 23.59 25.02
N VAL A 472 -3.63 23.03 23.87
CA VAL A 472 -4.85 23.42 23.14
C VAL A 472 -6.10 22.98 23.88
N ASP A 473 -6.03 21.88 24.60
CA ASP A 473 -7.20 21.25 25.20
C ASP A 473 -7.56 21.86 26.57
N ARG A 474 -6.59 22.39 27.34
CA ARG A 474 -6.78 22.50 28.80
C ARG A 474 -6.18 23.71 29.52
N GLN A 475 -5.64 24.71 28.82
CA GLN A 475 -4.94 25.82 29.48
C GLN A 475 -3.93 25.28 30.49
N CYS A 476 -3.02 24.41 30.05
CA CYS A 476 -1.93 23.90 30.88
C CYS A 476 -0.63 24.62 30.50
N GLY A 477 0.23 24.84 31.48
CA GLY A 477 1.59 25.32 31.27
C GLY A 477 2.56 24.71 32.26
N TRP A 478 3.82 24.68 31.86
CA TRP A 478 4.87 24.01 32.61
C TRP A 478 5.55 25.01 33.55
N CYS A 479 5.67 24.65 34.83
CA CYS A 479 6.39 25.43 35.82
C CYS A 479 7.78 24.86 36.10
N VAL A 480 8.80 25.73 36.05
CA VAL A 480 10.18 25.39 36.44
C VAL A 480 10.58 26.29 37.61
N ASP A 481 9.99 26.08 38.79
CA ASP A 481 10.42 26.75 40.01
C ASP A 481 11.32 25.86 40.87
N GLU A 482 12.34 26.44 41.51
CA GLU A 482 13.26 25.74 42.40
C GLU A 482 12.58 25.30 43.71
N THR A 483 11.52 25.99 44.13
CA THR A 483 10.82 25.67 45.39
C THR A 483 9.68 24.67 45.23
N ASP A 484 8.97 24.68 44.10
CA ASP A 484 7.76 23.86 43.91
C ASP A 484 8.00 22.61 43.03
N GLY A 485 9.23 22.42 42.53
CA GLY A 485 9.58 21.32 41.63
C GLY A 485 9.07 21.55 40.20
N ARG A 486 9.56 20.74 39.26
CA ARG A 486 9.10 20.82 37.85
C ARG A 486 7.81 20.03 37.69
N HIS A 487 6.71 20.70 37.38
CA HIS A 487 5.41 20.07 37.19
C HIS A 487 4.50 20.95 36.32
N CYS A 488 3.46 20.34 35.77
CA CYS A 488 2.48 21.00 34.93
C CYS A 488 1.34 21.56 35.81
N LEU A 489 0.97 22.82 35.57
CA LEU A 489 -0.12 23.50 36.29
C LEU A 489 -1.15 24.01 35.28
N SER A 490 -2.39 24.18 35.73
CA SER A 490 -3.39 24.91 34.93
C SER A 490 -3.04 26.41 34.94
N GLY A 491 -3.04 27.04 33.77
CA GLY A 491 -2.66 28.43 33.53
C GLY A 491 -2.77 28.85 32.07
N ASN A 492 -2.70 30.15 31.84
CA ASN A 492 -2.68 30.74 30.50
C ASN A 492 -1.36 31.48 30.26
N TYR A 493 -1.21 32.16 29.13
CA TYR A 493 0.02 32.90 28.80
C TYR A 493 0.53 33.83 29.93
N PRO A 494 -0.33 34.54 30.69
CA PRO A 494 0.09 35.30 31.88
C PRO A 494 0.73 34.53 33.04
N GLY A 495 0.49 33.22 33.19
CA GLY A 495 0.91 32.45 34.36
C GLY A 495 -0.07 31.33 34.76
N PRO A 496 0.26 30.55 35.81
CA PRO A 496 -0.65 29.56 36.37
C PRO A 496 -1.92 30.22 36.95
N THR A 497 -3.07 29.60 36.73
CA THR A 497 -4.35 29.97 37.36
C THR A 497 -4.34 29.63 38.86
N ASN A 498 -3.61 28.56 39.23
CA ASN A 498 -3.34 28.13 40.60
C ASN A 498 -1.86 27.74 40.76
N GLY A 499 -1.15 28.31 41.74
CA GLY A 499 0.25 28.01 42.04
C GLY A 499 1.13 29.26 42.17
N THR A 500 2.37 29.08 42.62
CA THR A 500 3.35 30.17 42.87
C THR A 500 4.37 30.36 41.75
N CYS A 501 4.17 29.73 40.59
CA CYS A 501 5.12 29.85 39.48
C CYS A 501 5.30 31.30 39.03
N SER A 502 6.51 31.82 39.16
CA SER A 502 6.82 33.16 38.66
C SER A 502 6.69 33.21 37.13
N GLN A 503 6.33 34.36 36.56
CA GLN A 503 6.24 34.52 35.10
C GLN A 503 7.54 34.18 34.36
N GLN A 504 8.70 34.26 35.01
CA GLN A 504 9.98 33.91 34.41
C GLN A 504 10.20 32.40 34.31
N ASN A 505 9.46 31.62 35.11
CA ASN A 505 9.55 30.18 35.22
C ASN A 505 8.33 29.46 34.59
N TRP A 506 7.45 30.22 33.92
CA TRP A 506 6.22 29.74 33.33
C TRP A 506 6.35 29.59 31.82
N TYR A 507 6.11 28.38 31.32
CA TYR A 507 6.18 28.03 29.91
C TYR A 507 4.79 27.66 29.41
N TYR A 508 4.28 28.36 28.41
CA TYR A 508 2.91 28.17 27.90
C TYR A 508 2.88 28.28 26.37
N GLY A 509 2.21 27.32 25.73
CA GLY A 509 2.02 27.26 24.28
C GLY A 509 3.09 26.45 23.52
N PRO A 510 2.87 26.18 22.23
CA PRO A 510 3.63 25.21 21.43
C PRO A 510 5.03 25.71 21.07
N THR A 511 5.29 27.00 21.25
CA THR A 511 6.59 27.64 20.99
C THR A 511 7.45 27.74 22.25
N ALA A 512 6.94 27.34 23.41
CA ALA A 512 7.70 27.35 24.65
C ALA A 512 8.71 26.19 24.64
N ASN A 513 9.97 26.48 24.96
CA ASN A 513 11.06 25.51 24.92
C ASN A 513 11.41 25.06 26.35
N CYS A 514 11.44 23.75 26.57
CA CYS A 514 11.73 23.09 27.85
C CYS A 514 13.20 23.17 28.28
N SER A 515 14.09 23.62 27.40
CA SER A 515 15.48 23.93 27.75
C SER A 515 15.54 25.33 28.37
N GLY A 516 15.41 25.38 29.69
CA GLY A 516 15.46 26.62 30.47
C GLY A 516 16.68 27.52 30.12
N PRO A 517 16.62 28.82 30.44
CA PRO A 517 17.62 29.78 30.01
C PRO A 517 19.03 29.37 30.47
N PRO A 518 20.05 29.39 29.59
CA PRO A 518 21.41 29.06 29.99
C PRO A 518 21.93 30.06 31.03
N PRO A 519 22.75 29.61 32.01
CA PRO A 519 23.30 30.47 33.04
C PRO A 519 24.14 31.61 32.42
N PRO A 520 24.04 32.84 32.93
CA PRO A 520 24.67 34.00 32.31
C PRO A 520 26.20 33.86 32.33
N THR A 521 26.79 33.66 31.16
CA THR A 521 28.25 33.60 30.96
C THR A 521 28.75 34.92 30.37
N PRO A 522 29.84 35.52 30.91
CA PRO A 522 30.25 36.88 30.61
C PRO A 522 30.77 37.07 29.18
N SER A 523 30.46 38.25 28.63
CA SER A 523 30.71 38.69 27.26
C SER A 523 32.20 38.79 26.89
N PRO A 524 32.58 38.26 25.70
CA PRO A 524 33.58 38.96 24.88
C PRO A 524 33.26 39.04 23.37
N THR A 525 33.69 40.18 22.82
CA THR A 525 34.02 40.67 21.45
C THR A 525 33.77 39.78 20.20
N PRO A 526 33.18 40.33 19.11
CA PRO A 526 32.75 39.56 17.93
C PRO A 526 33.89 39.20 16.96
N THR A 527 33.81 38.00 16.38
CA THR A 527 34.59 37.48 15.23
C THR A 527 33.61 36.73 14.30
N PRO A 528 33.73 36.80 12.95
CA PRO A 528 32.63 36.51 12.03
C PRO A 528 32.31 35.01 11.86
N SER A 529 31.02 34.77 11.59
CA SER A 529 30.31 33.49 11.54
C SER A 529 30.65 32.63 10.31
N PRO A 530 31.01 31.34 10.48
CA PRO A 530 30.82 30.33 9.44
C PRO A 530 29.38 29.78 9.42
N SER A 531 28.98 29.28 8.26
CA SER A 531 27.65 28.77 7.90
C SER A 531 27.27 27.50 8.68
N PRO A 532 25.99 27.33 9.10
CA PRO A 532 25.57 26.18 9.90
C PRO A 532 25.56 24.88 9.08
N THR A 533 26.12 23.85 9.72
CA THR A 533 26.00 22.43 9.36
C THR A 533 24.57 21.95 9.61
N PRO A 534 23.93 21.20 8.69
CA PRO A 534 22.59 20.68 8.88
C PRO A 534 22.54 19.68 10.05
N THR A 535 21.61 19.92 10.96
CA THR A 535 21.26 19.05 12.09
C THR A 535 20.52 17.81 11.55
N PRO A 536 20.88 16.58 11.97
CA PRO A 536 20.19 15.38 11.51
C PRO A 536 18.71 15.39 11.93
N PHE A 537 17.84 14.99 11.01
CA PHE A 537 16.40 14.86 11.26
C PHE A 537 16.12 13.85 12.40
N PRO A 538 15.10 14.08 13.24
CA PRO A 538 14.66 13.09 14.22
C PRO A 538 14.22 11.82 13.49
N VAL A 539 14.75 10.68 13.91
CA VAL A 539 14.32 9.36 13.41
C VAL A 539 12.88 9.13 13.87
N ASP A 540 12.00 8.74 12.94
CA ASP A 540 10.59 8.41 13.20
C ASP A 540 10.51 7.30 14.27
N GLU A 541 9.74 7.53 15.33
CA GLU A 541 9.64 6.62 16.47
C GLU A 541 9.12 5.23 16.07
N CYS A 542 8.25 5.16 15.05
CA CYS A 542 7.79 3.89 14.49
C CYS A 542 8.95 3.11 13.81
N GLN A 543 9.88 3.82 13.16
CA GLN A 543 11.06 3.20 12.54
C GLN A 543 12.09 2.71 13.58
N ALA A 544 12.20 3.43 14.70
CA ALA A 544 13.14 3.08 15.76
C ALA A 544 12.69 1.84 16.54
N ASN A 545 11.38 1.66 16.69
CA ASN A 545 10.80 0.62 17.54
C ASN A 545 10.34 -0.63 16.79
N TYR A 546 10.04 -0.54 15.49
CA TYR A 546 9.50 -1.65 14.69
C TYR A 546 10.21 -1.79 13.34
N ASN A 547 10.78 -2.97 13.12
CA ASN A 547 11.66 -3.28 12.00
C ASN A 547 11.10 -4.37 11.08
N ASP A 548 9.91 -4.89 11.36
CA ASP A 548 9.16 -5.77 10.45
C ASP A 548 7.66 -5.45 10.47
N CYS A 549 6.94 -5.96 9.47
CA CYS A 549 5.51 -5.71 9.32
C CYS A 549 4.70 -6.22 10.53
N SER A 550 5.03 -7.39 11.05
CA SER A 550 4.27 -8.01 12.13
C SER A 550 4.37 -7.20 13.42
N SER A 551 5.58 -6.80 13.82
CA SER A 551 5.80 -5.92 14.97
C SER A 551 5.18 -4.54 14.80
N CYS A 552 5.21 -3.99 13.57
CA CYS A 552 4.57 -2.71 13.25
C CYS A 552 3.04 -2.75 13.37
N LEU A 553 2.40 -3.87 12.97
CA LEU A 553 0.94 -4.01 12.99
C LEU A 553 0.38 -4.60 14.29
N GLU A 554 1.14 -5.40 15.03
CA GLU A 554 0.73 -5.95 16.35
C GLU A 554 0.64 -4.85 17.42
N HIS A 555 1.39 -3.76 17.29
CA HIS A 555 1.39 -2.61 18.21
C HIS A 555 0.36 -1.52 17.85
N TYR A 556 -0.82 -1.91 17.33
CA TYR A 556 -1.92 -0.98 17.01
C TYR A 556 -2.44 -0.17 18.21
N ALA A 557 -2.11 -0.58 19.44
CA ALA A 557 -2.51 0.11 20.67
C ALA A 557 -1.97 1.54 20.76
N ASP A 558 -0.83 1.82 20.13
CA ASP A 558 -0.22 3.16 20.08
C ASP A 558 -0.87 4.06 19.01
N ARG A 559 -1.88 3.56 18.28
CA ARG A 559 -2.80 4.29 17.37
C ARG A 559 -2.16 5.11 16.26
N SER A 560 -0.89 4.92 15.97
CA SER A 560 -0.24 5.80 15.02
C SER A 560 0.87 5.21 14.17
N CYS A 561 1.16 3.92 14.22
CA CYS A 561 2.11 3.30 13.29
C CYS A 561 1.40 2.47 12.21
N GLY A 562 1.91 2.50 10.99
CA GLY A 562 1.51 1.62 9.89
C GLY A 562 2.70 1.21 9.02
N TRP A 563 2.55 0.10 8.30
CA TRP A 563 3.62 -0.49 7.51
C TRP A 563 3.57 -0.03 6.06
N CYS A 564 4.71 0.41 5.54
CA CYS A 564 4.87 0.75 4.14
C CYS A 564 5.66 -0.32 3.39
N PHE A 565 4.99 -1.07 2.50
CA PHE A 565 5.66 -2.10 1.69
C PHE A 565 6.65 -1.54 0.66
N ALA A 566 6.43 -0.33 0.14
CA ALA A 566 7.32 0.26 -0.87
C ALA A 566 8.73 0.57 -0.32
N THR A 567 8.84 0.83 0.98
CA THR A 567 10.11 1.17 1.64
C THR A 567 10.54 0.14 2.67
N ASN A 568 9.70 -0.87 2.94
CA ASN A 568 9.92 -1.92 3.93
C ASN A 568 10.22 -1.35 5.33
N GLN A 569 9.48 -0.30 5.71
CA GLN A 569 9.66 0.43 6.97
C GLN A 569 8.30 0.76 7.59
N CYS A 570 8.28 0.86 8.92
CA CYS A 570 7.13 1.31 9.70
C CYS A 570 7.17 2.84 9.83
N TYR A 571 6.06 3.52 9.59
CA TYR A 571 5.97 4.98 9.71
C TYR A 571 4.81 5.37 10.59
N HIS A 572 4.88 6.58 11.11
CA HIS A 572 3.72 7.19 11.72
C HIS A 572 2.63 7.46 10.66
N GLY A 573 1.37 7.14 10.91
CA GLY A 573 0.27 7.26 9.95
C GLY A 573 -1.07 6.74 10.46
N ASN A 574 -2.09 6.82 9.60
CA ASN A 574 -3.45 6.37 9.88
C ASN A 574 -4.00 5.52 8.71
N GLN A 575 -5.29 5.16 8.69
CA GLN A 575 -5.86 4.32 7.61
C GLN A 575 -5.67 4.85 6.19
N THR A 576 -5.41 6.15 6.01
CA THR A 576 -5.23 6.78 4.70
C THR A 576 -3.78 6.81 4.21
N GLY A 577 -2.79 6.63 5.09
CA GLY A 577 -1.37 6.70 4.71
C GLY A 577 -0.47 7.19 5.85
N PRO A 578 0.86 7.29 5.58
CA PRO A 578 1.83 7.86 6.52
C PRO A 578 1.69 9.38 6.67
N ASP A 579 1.85 9.90 7.89
CA ASP A 579 1.63 11.33 8.23
C ASP A 579 2.69 12.26 7.64
N ASN A 580 3.90 11.74 7.38
CA ASN A 580 5.05 12.51 6.89
C ASN A 580 5.06 12.67 5.36
N GLY A 581 4.02 12.23 4.65
CA GLY A 581 3.94 12.35 3.19
C GLY A 581 5.00 11.51 2.45
N ASN A 582 5.63 10.54 3.13
CA ASN A 582 6.52 9.58 2.48
C ASN A 582 5.73 8.72 1.48
N TYR A 583 6.40 8.33 0.40
CA TYR A 583 5.85 7.70 -0.82
C TYR A 583 5.27 6.27 -0.62
N CYS A 584 4.41 6.06 0.37
CA CYS A 584 3.56 4.89 0.41
C CYS A 584 2.21 5.24 -0.20
N GLY A 585 2.09 5.08 -1.52
CA GLY A 585 0.79 5.23 -2.18
C GLY A 585 -0.24 4.26 -1.57
N ASP A 586 -1.52 4.63 -1.64
CA ASP A 586 -2.66 3.95 -0.97
C ASP A 586 -2.70 2.42 -1.14
N LYS A 587 -2.08 1.89 -2.20
CA LYS A 587 -1.98 0.44 -2.47
C LYS A 587 -0.91 -0.31 -1.65
N PHE A 588 0.05 0.40 -1.07
CA PHE A 588 1.23 -0.16 -0.38
C PHE A 588 1.24 0.09 1.13
N TRP A 589 0.24 0.83 1.63
CA TRP A 589 0.08 1.15 3.03
C TRP A 589 -0.84 0.15 3.74
N LYS A 590 -0.40 -0.33 4.91
CA LYS A 590 -1.20 -1.20 5.79
C LYS A 590 -1.27 -0.60 7.18
N TYR A 591 -2.47 -0.56 7.73
CA TYR A 591 -2.75 0.04 9.03
C TYR A 591 -3.89 -0.71 9.72
N GLY A 592 -3.71 -1.01 11.00
CA GLY A 592 -4.71 -1.65 11.86
C GLY A 592 -4.55 -3.16 12.03
N PRO A 593 -5.24 -3.75 13.02
CA PRO A 593 -5.06 -5.15 13.44
C PRO A 593 -5.58 -6.19 12.43
N ASP A 594 -6.46 -5.78 11.51
CA ASP A 594 -6.98 -6.64 10.45
C ASP A 594 -6.14 -6.57 9.16
N ALA A 595 -5.09 -5.73 9.15
CA ALA A 595 -4.18 -5.67 8.03
C ALA A 595 -3.20 -6.85 8.11
N ASP A 596 -3.33 -7.78 7.17
CA ASP A 596 -2.43 -8.91 7.08
C ASP A 596 -1.06 -8.50 6.51
N CYS A 597 0.01 -8.98 7.13
CA CYS A 597 1.40 -8.90 6.64
C CYS A 597 1.69 -9.86 5.49
N GLN A 598 0.72 -10.67 5.08
CA GLN A 598 0.85 -11.48 3.88
C GLN A 598 0.89 -10.59 2.64
N LEU A 599 2.11 -10.37 2.15
CA LEU A 599 2.39 -10.04 0.76
C LEU A 599 1.69 -11.10 -0.11
N TRP A 600 0.91 -10.67 -1.10
CA TRP A 600 0.33 -11.65 -2.04
C TRP A 600 1.46 -12.43 -2.70
N GLU A 601 1.40 -13.73 -2.42
CA GLU A 601 2.28 -14.80 -2.86
C GLU A 601 2.39 -14.77 -4.40
N CYS A 602 3.59 -14.94 -4.97
CA CYS A 602 3.84 -14.79 -6.42
C CYS A 602 2.93 -15.69 -7.28
N ASP A 603 2.46 -16.80 -6.69
CA ASP A 603 1.53 -17.79 -7.22
C ASP A 603 0.12 -17.24 -7.51
N PHE A 604 -0.20 -16.00 -7.14
CA PHE A 604 -1.39 -15.30 -7.64
C PHE A 604 -1.31 -14.98 -9.15
N TYR A 605 -0.09 -14.82 -9.69
CA TYR A 605 0.11 -14.53 -11.11
C TYR A 605 0.20 -15.82 -11.91
N ASP A 606 -0.86 -16.12 -12.66
CA ASP A 606 -1.01 -17.35 -13.44
C ASP A 606 -0.51 -17.23 -14.88
N THR A 607 0.00 -16.05 -15.29
CA THR A 607 0.63 -15.84 -16.59
C THR A 607 2.04 -15.24 -16.46
N CYS A 608 2.87 -15.55 -17.46
CA CYS A 608 4.24 -15.06 -17.54
C CYS A 608 4.31 -13.52 -17.60
N GLU A 609 3.42 -12.87 -18.35
CA GLU A 609 3.40 -11.41 -18.51
C GLU A 609 3.00 -10.70 -17.21
N LEU A 610 2.02 -11.23 -16.48
CA LEU A 610 1.64 -10.72 -15.15
C LEU A 610 2.75 -10.93 -14.13
N CYS A 611 3.37 -12.12 -14.13
CA CYS A 611 4.49 -12.41 -13.24
C CYS A 611 5.69 -11.48 -13.47
N LEU A 612 6.04 -11.23 -14.75
CA LEU A 612 7.18 -10.42 -15.14
C LEU A 612 6.91 -8.91 -15.09
N THR A 613 5.67 -8.44 -15.08
CA THR A 613 5.36 -7.02 -14.85
C THR A 613 5.47 -6.61 -13.38
N HIS A 614 5.42 -7.57 -12.46
CA HIS A 614 5.56 -7.36 -11.01
C HIS A 614 6.94 -7.78 -10.44
N TYR A 615 7.95 -7.93 -11.30
CA TYR A 615 9.30 -8.40 -10.91
C TYR A 615 10.04 -7.44 -9.95
N ALA A 616 9.86 -6.12 -10.12
CA ALA A 616 10.60 -5.09 -9.38
C ALA A 616 10.18 -4.97 -7.91
N ASP A 617 8.90 -5.23 -7.63
CA ASP A 617 8.32 -4.99 -6.32
C ASP A 617 8.40 -6.20 -5.38
N ARG A 618 8.61 -7.42 -5.93
CA ARG A 618 8.29 -8.67 -5.19
C ARG A 618 9.26 -9.83 -5.36
N GLN A 619 10.37 -9.65 -6.09
CA GLN A 619 11.29 -10.74 -6.39
C GLN A 619 10.52 -11.97 -6.94
N CYS A 620 9.64 -11.75 -7.92
CA CYS A 620 8.92 -12.83 -8.58
C CYS A 620 9.57 -13.13 -9.94
N GLY A 621 9.62 -14.41 -10.30
CA GLY A 621 10.03 -14.86 -11.62
C GLY A 621 9.16 -16.01 -12.10
N TRP A 622 9.11 -16.17 -13.42
CA TRP A 622 8.23 -17.14 -14.07
C TRP A 622 8.97 -18.44 -14.37
N CYS A 623 8.37 -19.57 -14.01
CA CYS A 623 8.85 -20.88 -14.42
C CYS A 623 8.09 -21.38 -15.66
N ALA A 624 8.76 -21.48 -16.80
CA ALA A 624 8.12 -21.91 -18.05
C ALA A 624 8.01 -23.44 -18.21
N ASN A 625 8.63 -24.22 -17.32
CA ASN A 625 8.68 -25.66 -17.44
C ASN A 625 7.31 -26.31 -17.20
N GLU A 626 6.82 -27.11 -18.15
CA GLU A 626 5.53 -27.79 -18.03
C GLU A 626 5.50 -28.86 -16.93
N THR A 627 6.67 -29.40 -16.54
CA THR A 627 6.77 -30.45 -15.53
C THR A 627 6.59 -29.94 -14.11
N ASP A 628 6.97 -28.68 -13.85
CA ASP A 628 6.75 -28.01 -12.57
C ASP A 628 5.38 -27.29 -12.54
N GLY A 629 4.64 -27.29 -13.66
CA GLY A 629 3.48 -26.45 -13.88
C GLY A 629 3.93 -25.04 -14.26
N ARG A 630 3.37 -24.44 -15.32
CA ARG A 630 3.67 -23.05 -15.67
C ARG A 630 3.08 -22.13 -14.60
N HIS A 631 3.91 -21.59 -13.71
CA HIS A 631 3.47 -20.70 -12.64
C HIS A 631 4.58 -19.74 -12.20
N CYS A 632 4.17 -18.68 -11.51
CA CYS A 632 5.06 -17.66 -10.97
C CYS A 632 5.55 -18.09 -9.57
N LEU A 633 6.84 -17.94 -9.31
CA LEU A 633 7.48 -18.28 -8.04
C LEU A 633 8.24 -17.08 -7.50
N SER A 634 8.44 -17.01 -6.20
CA SER A 634 9.40 -16.07 -5.62
C SER A 634 10.83 -16.53 -5.95
N GLY A 635 11.70 -15.61 -6.34
CA GLY A 635 13.07 -15.87 -6.78
C GLY A 635 13.80 -14.59 -7.22
N ASN A 636 15.06 -14.75 -7.58
CA ASN A 636 15.87 -13.65 -8.11
C ASN A 636 16.49 -14.05 -9.45
N TYR A 637 17.42 -13.26 -10.00
CA TYR A 637 18.06 -13.56 -11.29
C TYR A 637 18.84 -14.90 -11.31
N THR A 638 19.10 -15.52 -10.16
CA THR A 638 19.76 -16.84 -10.07
C THR A 638 18.80 -18.02 -10.08
N GLY A 639 17.51 -17.81 -9.81
CA GLY A 639 16.50 -18.88 -9.74
C GLY A 639 15.40 -18.62 -8.70
N PRO A 640 14.41 -19.52 -8.60
CA PRO A 640 13.38 -19.47 -7.56
C PRO A 640 13.98 -19.68 -6.16
N THR A 641 13.49 -18.91 -5.18
CA THR A 641 13.82 -19.07 -3.75
C THR A 641 13.22 -20.36 -3.20
N ASN A 642 12.05 -20.76 -3.71
CA ASN A 642 11.36 -22.01 -3.40
C ASN A 642 10.83 -22.64 -4.71
N GLY A 643 11.22 -23.89 -5.01
CA GLY A 643 10.76 -24.63 -6.20
C GLY A 643 11.89 -25.30 -6.99
N THR A 644 11.53 -26.13 -7.98
CA THR A 644 12.47 -26.92 -8.81
C THR A 644 12.67 -26.37 -10.22
N CYS A 645 12.37 -25.09 -10.46
CA CYS A 645 12.56 -24.51 -11.78
C CYS A 645 14.03 -24.51 -12.19
N SER A 646 14.32 -25.14 -13.33
CA SER A 646 15.68 -25.14 -13.87
C SER A 646 16.08 -23.73 -14.29
N GLN A 647 17.38 -23.41 -14.20
CA GLN A 647 17.88 -22.08 -14.56
C GLN A 647 17.66 -21.74 -16.05
N GLN A 648 17.39 -22.73 -16.90
CA GLN A 648 17.05 -22.55 -18.32
C GLN A 648 15.57 -22.21 -18.53
N ASP A 649 14.72 -22.53 -17.56
CA ASP A 649 13.27 -22.32 -17.62
C ASP A 649 12.81 -21.16 -16.72
N TRP A 650 13.77 -20.47 -16.08
CA TRP A 650 13.53 -19.38 -15.15
C TRP A 650 13.67 -18.02 -15.82
N TYR A 651 12.58 -17.26 -15.82
CA TYR A 651 12.50 -15.94 -16.42
C TYR A 651 12.34 -14.90 -15.32
N TYR A 652 13.29 -13.96 -15.23
CA TYR A 652 13.33 -12.94 -14.18
C TYR A 652 13.84 -11.61 -14.73
N GLY A 653 13.17 -10.50 -14.39
CA GLY A 653 13.55 -9.16 -14.81
C GLY A 653 12.78 -8.63 -16.03
N PRO A 654 12.93 -7.33 -16.36
CA PRO A 654 12.13 -6.64 -17.38
C PRO A 654 12.51 -7.04 -18.81
N THR A 655 13.70 -7.62 -18.99
CA THR A 655 14.22 -8.09 -20.28
C THR A 655 13.85 -9.54 -20.57
N ALA A 656 13.23 -10.24 -19.63
CA ALA A 656 12.81 -11.62 -19.82
C ALA A 656 11.57 -11.65 -20.74
N ASN A 657 11.61 -12.48 -21.78
CA ASN A 657 10.52 -12.62 -22.74
C ASN A 657 9.89 -14.01 -22.58
N CYS A 658 8.56 -14.06 -22.50
CA CYS A 658 7.76 -15.28 -22.41
C CYS A 658 7.77 -16.13 -23.70
N SER A 659 8.35 -15.61 -24.77
CA SER A 659 8.63 -16.30 -26.02
C SER A 659 9.82 -17.23 -25.82
N GLY A 660 9.58 -18.50 -25.48
CA GLY A 660 10.66 -19.49 -25.34
C GLY A 660 11.61 -19.53 -26.55
N PRO A 661 12.83 -20.08 -26.41
CA PRO A 661 13.83 -20.06 -27.46
C PRO A 661 13.31 -20.71 -28.76
N PRO A 662 13.52 -20.09 -29.93
CA PRO A 662 13.04 -20.63 -31.19
C PRO A 662 13.68 -21.99 -31.50
N PRO A 663 12.94 -22.96 -32.06
CA PRO A 663 13.49 -24.26 -32.44
C PRO A 663 14.61 -24.10 -33.48
N PRO A 664 15.69 -24.90 -33.41
CA PRO A 664 16.87 -24.72 -34.25
C PRO A 664 16.52 -24.87 -35.74
N THR A 665 16.71 -23.78 -36.49
CA THR A 665 16.44 -23.72 -37.93
C THR A 665 17.58 -24.41 -38.71
N PRO A 666 17.30 -25.36 -39.63
CA PRO A 666 18.34 -26.00 -40.44
C PRO A 666 18.93 -25.06 -41.50
N SER A 667 20.25 -25.20 -41.70
CA SER A 667 21.14 -24.39 -42.55
C SER A 667 20.71 -24.30 -44.03
N PRO A 668 20.74 -23.10 -44.66
CA PRO A 668 20.30 -22.93 -46.05
C PRO A 668 21.36 -23.26 -47.10
N THR A 669 20.90 -23.76 -48.24
CA THR A 669 21.63 -23.96 -49.51
C THR A 669 21.37 -22.75 -50.44
N PRO A 670 22.36 -22.23 -51.20
CA PRO A 670 22.19 -21.00 -51.97
C PRO A 670 21.57 -21.22 -53.37
N THR A 671 21.18 -20.10 -54.03
CA THR A 671 20.98 -19.83 -55.49
C THR A 671 19.52 -19.49 -55.89
N PRO A 672 19.23 -18.65 -56.91
CA PRO A 672 19.63 -17.25 -57.19
C PRO A 672 18.42 -16.29 -57.42
N SER A 673 18.73 -14.99 -57.49
CA SER A 673 17.85 -13.84 -57.80
C SER A 673 17.02 -13.96 -59.10
N PRO A 674 15.76 -13.45 -59.11
CA PRO A 674 15.44 -12.36 -60.05
C PRO A 674 14.41 -11.28 -59.58
N SER A 675 14.69 -10.05 -60.04
CA SER A 675 13.85 -8.96 -60.58
C SER A 675 12.46 -8.58 -59.98
N PRO A 676 12.17 -7.27 -59.76
CA PRO A 676 10.97 -6.79 -59.07
C PRO A 676 9.69 -6.85 -59.92
N THR A 677 8.60 -7.28 -59.28
CA THR A 677 7.20 -7.32 -59.76
C THR A 677 6.35 -6.54 -58.75
N PRO A 678 5.33 -5.77 -59.17
CA PRO A 678 4.69 -4.74 -58.34
C PRO A 678 3.95 -5.30 -57.12
N THR A 679 4.07 -4.56 -56.01
CA THR A 679 3.50 -4.85 -54.68
C THR A 679 1.97 -4.95 -54.74
N PRO A 680 1.37 -6.12 -54.41
CA PRO A 680 -0.06 -6.20 -54.12
C PRO A 680 -0.35 -5.60 -52.74
N PHE A 681 -1.56 -5.07 -52.58
CA PHE A 681 -2.09 -4.59 -51.30
C PHE A 681 -1.96 -5.67 -50.20
N PRO A 682 -1.73 -5.28 -48.92
CA PRO A 682 -1.60 -6.24 -47.83
C PRO A 682 -2.88 -7.09 -47.76
N VAL A 683 -2.73 -8.39 -47.90
CA VAL A 683 -3.81 -9.35 -47.63
C VAL A 683 -4.04 -9.34 -46.12
N ASP A 684 -5.30 -9.17 -45.70
CA ASP A 684 -5.71 -9.22 -44.31
C ASP A 684 -5.20 -10.54 -43.67
N GLU A 685 -4.47 -10.43 -42.57
CA GLU A 685 -3.82 -11.55 -41.90
C GLU A 685 -4.83 -12.62 -41.44
N CYS A 686 -6.07 -12.20 -41.11
CA CYS A 686 -7.17 -13.12 -40.80
C CYS A 686 -7.56 -13.98 -42.01
N GLN A 687 -7.52 -13.43 -43.23
CA GLN A 687 -7.85 -14.16 -44.46
C GLN A 687 -6.76 -15.17 -44.85
N ALA A 688 -5.50 -14.85 -44.57
CA ALA A 688 -4.38 -15.71 -44.89
C ALA A 688 -4.32 -16.95 -43.98
N ASN A 689 -4.72 -16.78 -42.71
CA ASN A 689 -4.55 -17.80 -41.68
C ASN A 689 -5.80 -18.68 -41.47
N TYR A 690 -7.01 -18.18 -41.76
CA TYR A 690 -8.26 -18.91 -41.48
C TYR A 690 -9.21 -18.94 -42.68
N ASN A 691 -9.55 -20.15 -43.13
CA ASN A 691 -10.36 -20.36 -44.34
C ASN A 691 -11.77 -20.95 -44.06
N ASN A 692 -12.12 -21.14 -42.80
CA ASN A 692 -13.44 -21.62 -42.40
C ASN A 692 -13.87 -20.98 -41.06
N CYS A 693 -15.17 -21.00 -40.82
CA CYS A 693 -15.81 -20.35 -39.69
C CYS A 693 -15.31 -20.87 -38.34
N ASP A 694 -15.16 -22.20 -38.19
CA ASP A 694 -14.73 -22.80 -36.93
C ASP A 694 -13.30 -22.38 -36.58
N THR A 695 -12.37 -22.45 -37.53
CA THR A 695 -10.97 -22.03 -37.29
C THR A 695 -10.82 -20.53 -37.09
N CYS A 696 -11.66 -19.71 -37.71
CA CYS A 696 -11.66 -18.25 -37.52
C CYS A 696 -12.13 -17.87 -36.10
N LEU A 697 -13.07 -18.63 -35.53
CA LEU A 697 -13.64 -18.36 -34.20
C LEU A 697 -12.88 -19.03 -33.05
N GLU A 698 -12.19 -20.15 -33.30
CA GLU A 698 -11.33 -20.82 -32.30
C GLU A 698 -10.07 -20.00 -31.95
N HIS A 699 -9.60 -19.15 -32.85
CA HIS A 699 -8.40 -18.30 -32.69
C HIS A 699 -8.70 -16.88 -32.19
N TYR A 700 -9.75 -16.70 -31.38
CA TYR A 700 -10.11 -15.39 -30.81
C TYR A 700 -9.01 -14.74 -29.94
N ALA A 701 -8.01 -15.52 -29.52
CA ALA A 701 -6.87 -15.06 -28.73
C ALA A 701 -5.92 -14.13 -29.52
N ASP A 702 -5.90 -14.21 -30.86
CA ASP A 702 -5.10 -13.33 -31.73
C ASP A 702 -5.78 -11.95 -31.97
N ARG A 703 -6.66 -11.58 -31.04
CA ARG A 703 -7.21 -10.25 -30.71
C ARG A 703 -7.97 -9.43 -31.75
N SER A 704 -8.22 -9.91 -32.97
CA SER A 704 -9.06 -9.10 -33.88
C SER A 704 -9.78 -9.81 -35.03
N CYS A 705 -9.84 -11.13 -35.11
CA CYS A 705 -10.51 -11.79 -36.25
C CYS A 705 -11.97 -12.16 -35.95
N GLY A 706 -12.86 -12.00 -36.94
CA GLY A 706 -14.23 -12.52 -36.90
C GLY A 706 -14.70 -13.02 -38.27
N TRP A 707 -15.79 -13.78 -38.28
CA TRP A 707 -16.27 -14.47 -39.47
C TRP A 707 -17.48 -13.77 -40.09
N CYS A 708 -17.39 -13.50 -41.40
CA CYS A 708 -18.53 -13.01 -42.16
C CYS A 708 -19.29 -14.16 -42.84
N MET A 709 -20.56 -14.35 -42.47
CA MET A 709 -21.38 -15.43 -43.03
C MET A 709 -21.85 -15.16 -44.46
N ASP A 710 -21.84 -13.90 -44.92
CA ASP A 710 -22.35 -13.55 -46.24
C ASP A 710 -21.40 -13.98 -47.36
N ASP A 711 -20.10 -13.79 -47.17
CA ASP A 711 -19.07 -14.14 -48.14
C ASP A 711 -18.17 -15.29 -47.69
N GLN A 712 -18.42 -15.84 -46.50
CA GLN A 712 -17.67 -16.97 -45.92
C GLN A 712 -16.17 -16.66 -45.82
N THR A 713 -15.83 -15.45 -45.36
CA THR A 713 -14.45 -14.99 -45.22
C THR A 713 -14.19 -14.47 -43.79
N CYS A 714 -12.99 -14.75 -43.27
CA CYS A 714 -12.53 -14.25 -41.97
C CYS A 714 -11.89 -12.87 -42.17
N TYR A 715 -12.30 -11.87 -41.39
CA TYR A 715 -11.83 -10.49 -41.49
C TYR A 715 -11.35 -9.97 -40.14
N HIS A 716 -10.48 -8.97 -40.17
CA HIS A 716 -10.19 -8.17 -38.99
C HIS A 716 -11.43 -7.32 -38.60
N GLY A 717 -11.79 -7.30 -37.32
CA GLY A 717 -12.98 -6.65 -36.80
C GLY A 717 -13.14 -6.78 -35.29
N ASN A 718 -14.26 -6.27 -34.78
CA ASN A 718 -14.63 -6.35 -33.36
C ASN A 718 -16.01 -7.01 -33.20
N GLN A 719 -16.59 -7.05 -32.00
CA GLN A 719 -17.90 -7.68 -31.76
C GLN A 719 -19.06 -7.14 -32.62
N GLN A 720 -18.95 -5.92 -33.17
CA GLN A 720 -20.03 -5.27 -33.89
C GLN A 720 -19.93 -5.44 -35.41
N LYS A 721 -18.73 -5.36 -35.99
CA LYS A 721 -18.52 -5.40 -37.45
C LYS A 721 -17.04 -5.64 -37.83
N PRO A 722 -16.76 -6.03 -39.09
CA PRO A 722 -15.42 -5.98 -39.66
C PRO A 722 -14.94 -4.53 -39.91
N ASP A 723 -13.63 -4.29 -39.84
CA ASP A 723 -13.05 -2.93 -39.88
C ASP A 723 -13.18 -2.24 -41.24
N ASN A 724 -13.09 -3.00 -42.33
CA ASN A 724 -13.08 -2.47 -43.71
C ASN A 724 -14.11 -3.13 -44.65
N TYR A 725 -15.05 -3.92 -44.11
CA TYR A 725 -16.00 -4.68 -44.91
C TYR A 725 -17.42 -4.58 -44.35
N THR A 726 -18.41 -4.71 -45.24
CA THR A 726 -19.83 -4.79 -44.83
C THR A 726 -20.24 -6.25 -44.72
N CYS A 727 -20.42 -6.72 -43.49
CA CYS A 727 -21.01 -8.02 -43.21
C CYS A 727 -22.38 -7.83 -42.55
N ILE A 728 -23.42 -8.40 -43.14
CA ILE A 728 -24.79 -8.40 -42.62
C ILE A 728 -24.89 -9.38 -41.44
N ILE A 729 -24.26 -10.54 -41.56
CA ILE A 729 -24.26 -11.58 -40.52
C ILE A 729 -22.83 -11.82 -40.05
N TRP A 730 -22.43 -11.02 -39.06
CA TRP A 730 -21.12 -11.07 -38.43
C TRP A 730 -21.11 -11.97 -37.19
N LYS A 731 -20.09 -12.83 -37.07
CA LYS A 731 -19.86 -13.71 -35.93
C LYS A 731 -18.49 -13.41 -35.33
N TYR A 732 -18.43 -13.14 -34.03
CA TYR A 732 -17.22 -12.77 -33.33
C TYR A 732 -17.22 -13.37 -31.92
N GLY A 733 -16.09 -13.94 -31.51
CA GLY A 733 -15.88 -14.51 -30.18
C GLY A 733 -16.22 -16.02 -30.08
N PRO A 734 -15.72 -16.68 -29.02
CA PRO A 734 -15.75 -18.14 -28.88
C PRO A 734 -17.16 -18.73 -28.69
N ASP A 735 -18.12 -17.94 -28.23
CA ASP A 735 -19.50 -18.38 -28.02
C ASP A 735 -20.37 -18.32 -29.29
N SER A 736 -19.81 -17.82 -30.40
CA SER A 736 -20.54 -17.74 -31.66
C SER A 736 -20.43 -19.06 -32.44
N SER A 737 -21.58 -19.67 -32.79
CA SER A 737 -21.61 -20.94 -33.52
C SER A 737 -21.86 -20.75 -35.02
N CYS A 738 -21.21 -21.60 -35.82
CA CYS A 738 -21.33 -21.67 -37.26
C CYS A 738 -22.49 -22.58 -37.69
N GLU A 739 -23.69 -22.43 -37.09
CA GLU A 739 -24.83 -23.27 -37.47
C GLU A 739 -25.40 -22.87 -38.84
N LYS A 740 -25.36 -23.83 -39.77
CA LYS A 740 -25.90 -23.71 -41.12
C LYS A 740 -27.42 -23.91 -41.08
N THR A 741 -28.20 -22.85 -41.22
CA THR A 741 -29.67 -22.95 -41.37
C THR A 741 -30.01 -23.78 -42.62
N THR A 742 -30.51 -25.00 -42.41
CA THR A 742 -31.02 -25.88 -43.47
C THR A 742 -32.55 -25.74 -43.53
N PRO A 743 -33.15 -25.38 -44.67
CA PRO A 743 -34.60 -25.25 -44.77
C PRO A 743 -35.34 -26.61 -44.75
N THR A 744 -36.40 -26.67 -43.95
CA THR A 744 -37.27 -27.82 -43.62
C THR A 744 -38.04 -28.41 -44.82
N PRO A 745 -38.12 -29.75 -44.92
CA PRO A 745 -39.36 -30.41 -45.34
C PRO A 745 -39.76 -31.66 -44.51
N THR A 746 -41.04 -31.77 -44.16
CA THR A 746 -41.77 -32.96 -43.62
C THR A 746 -42.36 -33.82 -44.77
N PRO A 747 -42.87 -35.08 -44.62
CA PRO A 747 -42.82 -36.08 -43.52
C PRO A 747 -42.49 -37.57 -43.93
N ASN A 748 -42.13 -38.40 -42.92
CA ASN A 748 -42.06 -39.88 -42.68
C ASN A 748 -42.77 -40.89 -43.68
N PRO A 749 -42.47 -42.24 -43.78
CA PRO A 749 -42.16 -43.18 -42.67
C PRO A 749 -41.27 -44.46 -42.87
N ASN A 750 -40.56 -44.84 -41.77
CA ASN A 750 -40.31 -46.21 -41.21
C ASN A 750 -39.24 -47.18 -41.85
N PRO A 751 -38.86 -48.34 -41.22
CA PRO A 751 -37.72 -48.50 -40.30
C PRO A 751 -36.77 -49.71 -40.60
N SER A 752 -35.68 -49.85 -39.83
CA SER A 752 -35.19 -51.10 -39.15
C SER A 752 -33.66 -51.33 -39.15
N THR A 753 -33.22 -52.09 -38.14
CA THR A 753 -31.89 -52.72 -37.87
C THR A 753 -30.88 -51.83 -37.14
N GLY A 754 -30.18 -52.24 -36.07
CA GLY A 754 -30.13 -53.45 -35.26
C GLY A 754 -28.95 -53.27 -34.28
N SER A 755 -29.16 -53.39 -32.97
CA SER A 755 -28.11 -53.21 -31.95
C SER A 755 -27.93 -54.49 -31.13
N SER A 756 -26.70 -54.99 -31.12
CA SER A 756 -26.24 -56.20 -30.46
C SER A 756 -25.68 -55.87 -29.07
N SER A 757 -26.24 -56.50 -28.05
CA SER A 757 -25.79 -56.43 -26.66
C SER A 757 -24.81 -57.57 -26.35
N LYS A 758 -23.68 -57.26 -25.71
CA LYS A 758 -22.83 -58.25 -25.02
C LYS A 758 -22.64 -57.85 -23.57
N LYS A 759 -23.05 -58.78 -22.70
CA LYS A 759 -22.85 -58.79 -21.24
C LYS A 759 -21.45 -59.33 -20.90
N LEU A 760 -20.80 -58.75 -19.90
CA LEU A 760 -19.69 -59.33 -19.12
C LEU A 760 -20.15 -59.30 -17.66
N SER A 761 -20.61 -60.40 -17.09
CA SER A 761 -19.87 -61.48 -16.40
C SER A 761 -19.14 -60.99 -15.14
N ALA A 762 -19.89 -61.01 -14.03
CA ALA A 762 -19.43 -60.81 -12.67
C ALA A 762 -18.56 -61.99 -12.19
N GLY A 763 -17.36 -61.70 -11.68
CA GLY A 763 -16.52 -62.70 -11.03
C GLY A 763 -15.04 -62.35 -10.94
N ALA A 764 -14.67 -61.22 -10.32
CA ALA A 764 -13.26 -60.91 -10.02
C ALA A 764 -13.08 -59.83 -8.93
N VAL A 765 -13.75 -59.96 -7.76
CA VAL A 765 -13.62 -58.95 -6.66
C VAL A 765 -13.17 -59.55 -5.32
N SER A 766 -12.99 -60.87 -5.17
CA SER A 766 -12.56 -61.44 -3.86
C SER A 766 -11.05 -61.63 -3.66
N GLY A 767 -10.20 -61.34 -4.64
CA GLY A 767 -8.75 -61.54 -4.54
C GLY A 767 -7.95 -60.34 -4.02
N ILE A 768 -8.50 -59.12 -4.11
CA ILE A 768 -7.74 -57.88 -3.86
C ILE A 768 -7.77 -57.50 -2.37
N VAL A 769 -8.82 -57.85 -1.63
CA VAL A 769 -8.95 -57.47 -0.21
C VAL A 769 -7.99 -58.26 0.68
N VAL A 770 -7.74 -59.54 0.38
CA VAL A 770 -6.80 -60.37 1.16
C VAL A 770 -5.35 -60.05 0.79
N GLY A 771 -5.07 -59.75 -0.48
CA GLY A 771 -3.74 -59.30 -0.94
C GLY A 771 -3.33 -57.98 -0.29
N SER A 772 -4.25 -57.01 -0.20
CA SER A 772 -3.98 -55.72 0.42
C SER A 772 -3.71 -55.83 1.93
N LEU A 773 -4.41 -56.71 2.65
CA LEU A 773 -4.15 -56.89 4.09
C LEU A 773 -2.78 -57.54 4.39
N VAL A 774 -2.35 -58.48 3.54
CA VAL A 774 -1.01 -59.10 3.67
C VAL A 774 0.10 -58.11 3.29
N PHE A 775 -0.13 -57.27 2.28
CA PHE A 775 0.83 -56.25 1.87
C PHE A 775 0.97 -55.14 2.92
N VAL A 776 -0.13 -54.69 3.53
CA VAL A 776 -0.10 -53.72 4.63
C VAL A 776 0.60 -54.29 5.86
N ALA A 777 0.36 -55.56 6.22
CA ALA A 777 1.07 -56.21 7.32
C ALA A 777 2.59 -56.31 7.06
N ALA A 778 3.01 -56.61 5.83
CA ALA A 778 4.42 -56.65 5.45
C ALA A 778 5.08 -55.26 5.52
N ILE A 779 4.37 -54.21 5.09
CA ILE A 779 4.84 -52.82 5.20
C ILE A 779 4.98 -52.41 6.67
N ILE A 780 4.03 -52.77 7.53
CA ILE A 780 4.11 -52.47 8.97
C ILE A 780 5.32 -53.20 9.61
N ILE A 781 5.61 -54.45 9.23
CA ILE A 781 6.79 -55.18 9.71
C ILE A 781 8.08 -54.50 9.22
N VAL A 782 8.14 -54.06 7.96
CA VAL A 782 9.30 -53.33 7.43
C VAL A 782 9.48 -51.99 8.15
N ILE A 783 8.40 -51.26 8.45
CA ILE A 783 8.44 -50.00 9.22
C ILE A 783 8.90 -50.24 10.65
N VAL A 784 8.46 -51.33 11.31
CA VAL A 784 8.91 -51.67 12.67
C VAL A 784 10.39 -52.08 12.69
N LEU A 785 10.86 -52.79 11.67
CA LEU A 785 12.28 -53.15 11.52
C LEU A 785 13.14 -51.93 11.15
N HIS A 786 12.63 -50.99 10.34
CA HIS A 786 13.29 -49.72 10.05
C HIS A 786 13.34 -48.81 11.29
N ARG A 787 12.28 -48.75 12.09
CA ARG A 787 12.24 -48.02 13.37
C ARG A 787 13.18 -48.62 14.42
N LYS A 788 13.46 -49.92 14.37
CA LYS A 788 14.48 -50.54 15.23
C LYS A 788 15.91 -50.19 14.82
N LYS A 789 16.14 -49.89 13.53
CA LYS A 789 17.45 -49.41 13.02
C LYS A 789 17.68 -47.91 13.26
N GLN A 790 16.60 -47.13 13.45
CA GLN A 790 16.68 -45.68 13.72
C GLN A 790 16.59 -45.27 15.20
N ARG A 791 16.75 -46.21 16.14
CA ARG A 791 16.97 -45.89 17.57
C ARG A 791 18.45 -45.95 17.99
N HIS A 792 19.36 -45.60 17.08
CA HIS A 792 20.64 -44.98 17.43
C HIS A 792 20.65 -43.59 16.81
N GLY A 793 20.36 -42.57 17.62
CA GLY A 793 20.40 -41.18 17.22
C GLY A 793 19.12 -40.46 17.58
N TYR A 794 19.23 -39.56 18.56
CA TYR A 794 18.28 -38.48 18.86
C TYR A 794 17.00 -38.84 19.64
N LYS A 795 17.07 -38.65 20.96
CA LYS A 795 15.92 -38.36 21.82
C LYS A 795 15.75 -36.84 21.88
N SER A 796 14.51 -36.41 21.73
CA SER A 796 14.03 -35.06 22.06
C SER A 796 12.85 -35.17 23.04
N PHE A 797 12.56 -34.02 23.67
CA PHE A 797 11.37 -33.57 24.37
C PHE A 797 11.22 -33.74 25.91
N SER A 798 11.23 -32.56 26.54
CA SER A 798 10.36 -31.96 27.57
C SER A 798 9.78 -32.80 28.72
N SER A 799 9.82 -32.22 29.93
CA SER A 799 8.69 -31.59 30.64
C SER A 799 8.61 -31.93 32.13
N ILE A 800 8.41 -30.88 32.95
CA ILE A 800 7.48 -30.78 34.09
C ILE A 800 7.92 -31.31 35.48
N ASP A 801 8.03 -30.31 36.37
CA ASP A 801 7.59 -30.13 37.77
C ASP A 801 8.25 -30.78 39.00
N ASP A 802 8.35 -29.89 40.00
CA ASP A 802 8.22 -30.01 41.47
C ASP A 802 9.42 -30.06 42.43
N GLU A 803 9.41 -29.00 43.27
CA GLU A 803 9.65 -28.90 44.73
C GLU A 803 11.05 -28.85 45.37
N ASN A 804 11.24 -27.73 46.09
CA ASN A 804 11.87 -27.52 47.41
C ASN A 804 13.36 -27.87 47.61
N ASP A 805 14.19 -26.86 47.91
CA ASP A 805 14.56 -26.62 49.31
C ASP A 805 15.39 -25.33 49.51
N GLU A 806 15.15 -24.78 50.70
CA GLU A 806 15.68 -23.65 51.43
C GLU A 806 17.23 -23.50 51.56
N ASN A 807 17.58 -22.25 51.91
CA ASN A 807 18.68 -21.79 52.79
C ASN A 807 20.02 -21.28 52.21
N ASP A 808 20.15 -19.97 52.37
CA ASP A 808 21.14 -19.26 53.20
C ASP A 808 22.56 -18.93 52.70
N GLU A 809 22.81 -17.63 52.86
CA GLU A 809 24.01 -16.98 53.40
C GLU A 809 25.34 -17.11 52.64
N ASN A 810 25.79 -16.01 52.04
CA ASN A 810 26.86 -15.14 52.58
C ASN A 810 27.30 -14.16 51.47
N ASP A 811 27.14 -12.85 51.67
CA ASP A 811 28.08 -11.94 52.34
C ASP A 811 29.38 -11.73 51.55
N GLU A 812 29.50 -10.56 50.91
CA GLU A 812 30.41 -9.48 51.33
C GLU A 812 30.58 -8.46 50.19
N ASN A 813 30.02 -7.26 50.39
CA ASN A 813 30.42 -6.08 49.64
C ASN A 813 30.91 -5.03 50.64
N LYS A 814 32.22 -4.82 50.69
CA LYS A 814 32.82 -3.67 51.36
C LYS A 814 34.09 -3.28 50.61
N ASN A 815 34.03 -2.14 49.93
CA ASN A 815 35.21 -1.36 49.61
C ASN A 815 34.87 0.13 49.70
N ASP A 816 35.53 0.79 50.65
CA ASP A 816 36.25 2.06 50.47
C ASP A 816 36.96 2.34 51.81
N LYS A 817 38.20 2.81 51.90
CA LYS A 817 38.95 3.63 50.95
C LYS A 817 40.44 3.68 51.33
N SER A 818 41.28 3.79 50.30
CA SER A 818 42.51 4.58 50.18
C SER A 818 43.72 4.32 51.10
N VAL A 819 44.91 4.12 50.49
CA VAL A 819 45.99 5.13 50.39
C VAL A 819 47.30 4.52 49.80
N LEU A 820 47.81 5.19 48.75
CA LEU A 820 49.21 5.34 48.24
C LEU A 820 49.92 4.28 47.34
N ILE A 821 50.15 4.77 46.11
CA ILE A 821 51.40 4.84 45.32
C ILE A 821 51.80 3.67 44.39
N ASN A 822 51.94 4.08 43.12
CA ASN A 822 52.64 3.54 41.95
C ASN A 822 51.94 2.46 41.13
#